data_AF-A0A3B0RU08-F1
#
_entry.id   AF-A0A3B0RU08-F1
#
_cell.length_a   1.000
_cell.length_b   1.000
_cell.length_c   1.000
_cell.angle_alpha   90.00
_cell.angle_beta   90.00
_cell.angle_gamma   90.00
#
_symmetry.space_group_name_H-M   'P 1'
#
loop_
_entity.id
_entity.type
_entity.pdbx_description
1 polymer ?
#
loop_
_entity_poly.entity_id
_entity_poly.type
_entity_poly.pdbx_seq_one_letter_code
_entity_poly.pdbx_strand_id
1 'polypeptide(L)'
;MLWRLALDMGTNSLGWAAFALGSTGEVENLMESGVRIFSDGREPSSKDRVGESLAVERRLARGARRNRDRRLRRKRQLIDRLVRFGLMPEDIEERKSLENLDPYELRAAAVERPLSAHELGRALFHIGQRRGFLSNRKSDGDDEESGKIKPKISELRAELGDRTLGQWLNDRLKAGKSTRFRGEDGDLYADRAMYKQEFDTIRAMQEPHHSLSPADWDDLRNGNKSQGFDGIFFQRKLKPVERGRCEFFIDEYRAHKDLPIAHEFRILQEVGNLQYYDGLEKHHLSDSQRAILIEKLNNQKTMSFGAVRKLKKPDGSFVFPRECLFNLENGPRDKLNGNATAVDMRNPDILGPVWDNLPANDQNDMVEMLHEAQDDEQLTADLMAKFPLNQDQAKAVSKFKLVAATTHLSRKFMMRCAAIMAEQNMRYDEAVQEVYDDNGEYLHHSKYMVDQILDKLPYYGSVLKGSVIGAKPADFNAGKNPEQHYGRINNPTVHVALNQLRKLINRLSERFGPPGEIHVELVRDLKKTAHARDKIAKENKEYAKANERRAGLFRELNNGQNPTGLDLKKIRLWEELGTDQLTRHCPFSGKVISATMLFNGEAEIEHILPFSKTLDNGTANLTVATRQANRLKSNRTPYEAFAGDHHADQGMIWRDIAERAKGLPKNKRWRFDADAMDRFEQEGGFIARQLTDNAYISKITKRYLSHICDQNKIATIPGGLTAMMRGKWHLNSLLGDHNYKERNDHRHHAIDAFVVGLTDRGMLK
;
A
#
# COMPACT_ATOMS: atom_id res chain seq x y z
N MET A 1 -27.26 -38.46 7.04
CA MET A 1 -26.49 -38.90 5.87
C MET A 1 -25.12 -38.22 5.95
N LEU A 2 -24.04 -38.98 5.87
CA LEU A 2 -22.70 -38.40 5.79
C LEU A 2 -22.44 -38.02 4.33
N TRP A 3 -22.00 -36.79 4.07
CA TRP A 3 -21.75 -36.31 2.71
C TRP A 3 -20.55 -35.38 2.64
N ARG A 4 -19.91 -35.35 1.46
CA ARG A 4 -18.77 -34.49 1.13
C ARG A 4 -19.20 -33.37 0.22
N LEU A 5 -18.83 -32.15 0.56
CA LEU A 5 -18.93 -30.99 -0.32
C LEU A 5 -17.59 -30.73 -1.00
N ALA A 6 -17.57 -30.68 -2.31
CA ALA A 6 -16.41 -30.27 -3.10
C ALA A 6 -16.62 -28.90 -3.73
N LEU A 7 -15.60 -28.04 -3.73
CA LEU A 7 -15.69 -26.65 -4.14
C LEU A 7 -14.53 -26.24 -5.05
N ASP A 8 -14.85 -25.65 -6.20
CA ASP A 8 -13.93 -24.87 -7.04
C ASP A 8 -14.29 -23.38 -6.91
N MET A 9 -13.42 -22.62 -6.25
CA MET A 9 -13.65 -21.22 -5.87
C MET A 9 -12.91 -20.27 -6.83
N GLY A 10 -13.66 -19.55 -7.65
CA GLY A 10 -13.16 -18.51 -8.54
C GLY A 10 -13.53 -17.08 -8.10
N THR A 11 -13.08 -16.10 -8.89
CA THR A 11 -13.42 -14.67 -8.71
C THR A 11 -14.84 -14.31 -9.15
N ASN A 12 -15.42 -15.06 -10.08
CA ASN A 12 -16.74 -14.83 -10.68
C ASN A 12 -17.59 -16.12 -10.82
N SER A 13 -17.09 -17.23 -10.27
CA SER A 13 -17.73 -18.53 -10.34
C SER A 13 -17.44 -19.34 -9.08
N LEU A 14 -18.37 -20.23 -8.75
CA LEU A 14 -18.24 -21.20 -7.67
C LEU A 14 -18.80 -22.53 -8.17
N GLY A 15 -17.91 -23.42 -8.57
CA GLY A 15 -18.25 -24.81 -8.90
C GLY A 15 -18.44 -25.60 -7.61
N TRP A 16 -19.42 -26.51 -7.61
CA TRP A 16 -19.66 -27.37 -6.45
C TRP A 16 -20.15 -28.76 -6.86
N ALA A 17 -19.83 -29.75 -6.03
CA ALA A 17 -20.34 -31.11 -6.13
C ALA A 17 -20.58 -31.69 -4.72
N ALA A 18 -21.69 -32.38 -4.53
CA ALA A 18 -22.07 -33.05 -3.30
C ALA A 18 -22.02 -34.56 -3.51
N PHE A 19 -21.32 -35.28 -2.63
CA PHE A 19 -21.14 -36.73 -2.71
C PHE A 19 -21.66 -37.41 -1.46
N ALA A 20 -22.39 -38.51 -1.63
CA ALA A 20 -22.73 -39.39 -0.52
C ALA A 20 -21.48 -40.16 -0.09
N LEU A 21 -21.26 -40.26 1.22
CA LEU A 21 -20.14 -40.99 1.79
C LEU A 21 -20.60 -42.27 2.48
N GLY A 22 -19.85 -43.34 2.26
CA GLY A 22 -19.96 -44.59 3.00
C GLY A 22 -19.42 -44.48 4.42
N SER A 23 -19.52 -45.57 5.18
CA SER A 23 -19.11 -45.59 6.59
C SER A 23 -17.60 -45.41 6.80
N THR A 24 -16.79 -45.68 5.78
CA THR A 24 -15.32 -45.54 5.82
C THR A 24 -14.82 -44.22 5.20
N GLY A 25 -15.73 -43.36 4.73
CA GLY A 25 -15.41 -42.05 4.12
C GLY A 25 -15.11 -42.09 2.62
N GLU A 26 -15.32 -43.24 1.99
CA GLU A 26 -15.31 -43.44 0.54
C GLU A 26 -16.52 -42.78 -0.12
N VAL A 27 -16.33 -42.31 -1.36
CA VAL A 27 -17.42 -41.74 -2.16
C VAL A 27 -18.23 -42.87 -2.77
N GLU A 28 -19.52 -42.96 -2.44
CA GLU A 28 -20.43 -43.97 -2.98
C GLU A 28 -21.13 -43.49 -4.25
N ASN A 29 -21.62 -42.25 -4.25
CA ASN A 29 -22.34 -41.68 -5.38
C ASN A 29 -22.26 -40.15 -5.42
N LEU A 30 -22.35 -39.57 -6.62
CA LEU A 30 -22.58 -38.15 -6.82
C LEU A 30 -24.07 -37.85 -6.55
N MET A 31 -24.34 -36.97 -5.58
CA MET A 31 -25.71 -36.56 -5.25
C MET A 31 -26.19 -35.45 -6.19
N GLU A 32 -25.40 -34.38 -6.30
CA GLU A 32 -25.74 -33.20 -7.12
C GLU A 32 -24.47 -32.40 -7.41
N SER A 33 -24.46 -31.64 -8.50
CA SER A 33 -23.38 -30.70 -8.81
C SER A 33 -23.93 -29.49 -9.55
N GLY A 34 -23.15 -28.40 -9.56
CA GLY A 34 -23.56 -27.21 -10.27
C GLY A 34 -22.50 -26.12 -10.25
N VAL A 35 -22.86 -25.01 -10.88
CA VAL A 35 -22.03 -23.81 -10.93
C VAL A 35 -22.86 -22.62 -10.55
N ARG A 36 -22.39 -21.86 -9.56
CA ARG A 36 -22.94 -20.56 -9.20
C ARG A 36 -22.10 -19.48 -9.88
N ILE A 37 -22.64 -18.84 -10.91
CA ILE A 37 -22.04 -17.67 -11.55
C ILE A 37 -22.52 -16.39 -10.85
N PHE A 38 -21.60 -15.46 -10.67
CA PHE A 38 -21.88 -14.17 -10.06
C PHE A 38 -21.00 -13.08 -10.66
N SER A 39 -21.49 -11.84 -10.67
CA SER A 39 -20.71 -10.70 -11.13
C SER A 39 -19.49 -10.50 -10.23
N ASP A 40 -18.32 -10.30 -10.84
CA ASP A 40 -17.19 -9.72 -10.12
C ASP A 40 -17.58 -8.30 -9.66
N GLY A 41 -16.96 -7.80 -8.58
CA GLY A 41 -17.13 -6.43 -8.10
C GLY A 41 -16.47 -5.37 -8.99
N ARG A 42 -16.46 -5.59 -10.30
CA ARG A 42 -15.73 -4.84 -11.34
C ARG A 42 -16.63 -4.49 -12.51
N GLU A 43 -16.22 -3.49 -13.28
CA GLU A 43 -16.84 -3.22 -14.59
C GLU A 43 -16.68 -4.43 -15.51
N PRO A 44 -17.67 -4.74 -16.37
CA PRO A 44 -17.48 -5.71 -17.43
C PRO A 44 -16.30 -5.29 -18.32
N SER A 45 -15.47 -6.24 -18.73
CA SER A 45 -14.49 -5.98 -19.78
C SER A 45 -15.19 -5.66 -21.10
N SER A 46 -14.75 -4.62 -21.80
CA SER A 46 -15.12 -4.35 -23.19
C SER A 46 -13.97 -4.75 -24.12
N LYS A 47 -14.24 -4.75 -25.43
CA LYS A 47 -13.30 -5.10 -26.52
C LYS A 47 -11.98 -4.32 -26.54
N ASP A 48 -11.82 -3.32 -25.68
CA ASP A 48 -10.63 -2.46 -25.59
C ASP A 48 -10.24 -2.13 -24.14
N ARG A 49 -10.94 -2.68 -23.13
CA ARG A 49 -10.76 -2.29 -21.74
C ARG A 49 -11.11 -3.41 -20.77
N VAL A 50 -10.15 -3.78 -19.93
CA VAL A 50 -10.42 -4.54 -18.71
C VAL A 50 -11.05 -3.61 -17.67
N GLY A 51 -12.17 -4.02 -17.08
CA GLY A 51 -12.91 -3.20 -16.13
C GLY A 51 -12.23 -3.05 -14.76
N GLU A 52 -12.14 -1.82 -14.26
CA GLU A 52 -11.62 -1.54 -12.92
C GLU A 52 -12.60 -2.00 -11.83
N SER A 53 -12.15 -1.98 -10.57
CA SER A 53 -13.08 -2.12 -9.45
C SER A 53 -14.04 -0.93 -9.42
N LEU A 54 -15.35 -1.22 -9.38
CA LEU A 54 -16.43 -0.23 -9.23
C LEU A 54 -16.23 0.67 -8.00
N ALA A 55 -15.50 0.19 -6.98
CA ALA A 55 -15.18 0.96 -5.79
C ALA A 55 -14.16 2.10 -6.04
N VAL A 56 -13.24 1.93 -7.00
CA VAL A 56 -12.19 2.92 -7.32
C VAL A 56 -12.80 4.11 -8.04
N GLU A 57 -13.58 3.88 -9.10
CA GLU A 57 -14.27 4.93 -9.85
C GLU A 57 -15.20 5.74 -8.94
N ARG A 58 -16.03 5.05 -8.14
CA ARG A 58 -16.89 5.68 -7.13
C ARG A 58 -16.10 6.54 -6.14
N ARG A 59 -14.90 6.11 -5.73
CA ARG A 59 -14.02 6.86 -4.82
C ARG A 59 -13.48 8.12 -5.48
N LEU A 60 -13.00 8.04 -6.71
CA LEU A 60 -12.48 9.19 -7.48
C LEU A 60 -13.57 10.23 -7.73
N ALA A 61 -14.73 9.80 -8.23
CA ALA A 61 -15.85 10.68 -8.50
C ALA A 61 -16.37 11.36 -7.22
N ARG A 62 -16.44 10.62 -6.10
CA ARG A 62 -16.78 11.19 -4.78
C ARG A 62 -15.73 12.21 -4.31
N GLY A 63 -14.45 11.95 -4.55
CA GLY A 63 -13.36 12.89 -4.26
C GLY A 63 -13.51 14.21 -5.03
N ALA A 64 -13.70 14.12 -6.35
CA ALA A 64 -13.92 15.27 -7.23
C ALA A 64 -15.14 16.10 -6.81
N ARG A 65 -16.29 15.45 -6.54
CA ARG A 65 -17.51 16.12 -6.05
C ARG A 65 -17.26 16.86 -4.74
N ARG A 66 -16.66 16.19 -3.75
CA ARG A 66 -16.33 16.81 -2.45
C ARG A 66 -15.40 18.02 -2.62
N ASN A 67 -14.39 17.93 -3.48
CA ASN A 67 -13.46 19.03 -3.72
C ASN A 67 -14.18 20.22 -4.37
N ARG A 68 -15.03 19.97 -5.37
CA ARG A 68 -15.88 21.00 -5.98
C ARG A 68 -16.80 21.66 -4.95
N ASP A 69 -17.58 20.89 -4.20
CA ASP A 69 -18.54 21.42 -3.24
C ASP A 69 -17.87 22.24 -2.13
N ARG A 70 -16.70 21.78 -1.65
CA ARG A 70 -15.88 22.51 -0.68
C ARG A 70 -15.34 23.83 -1.25
N ARG A 71 -14.92 23.83 -2.52
CA ARG A 71 -14.45 25.04 -3.20
C ARG A 71 -15.59 26.05 -3.35
N LEU A 72 -16.76 25.60 -3.81
CA LEU A 72 -17.94 26.45 -3.97
C LEU A 72 -18.43 27.01 -2.64
N ARG A 73 -18.53 26.16 -1.60
CA ARG A 73 -18.90 26.60 -0.25
C ARG A 73 -17.96 27.67 0.28
N ARG A 74 -16.64 27.45 0.19
CA ARG A 74 -15.65 28.42 0.64
C ARG A 74 -15.75 29.74 -0.12
N LYS A 75 -15.90 29.70 -1.46
CA LYS A 75 -16.08 30.92 -2.26
C LYS A 75 -17.29 31.72 -1.80
N ARG A 76 -18.42 31.04 -1.59
CA ARG A 76 -19.65 31.67 -1.09
C ARG A 76 -19.45 32.31 0.28
N GLN A 77 -18.99 31.53 1.25
CA GLN A 77 -18.77 32.03 2.61
C GLN A 77 -17.76 33.19 2.65
N LEU A 78 -16.71 33.14 1.82
CA LEU A 78 -15.74 34.22 1.72
C LEU A 78 -16.37 35.49 1.11
N ILE A 79 -17.19 35.36 0.06
CA ILE A 79 -17.92 36.51 -0.49
C ILE A 79 -18.84 37.10 0.59
N ASP A 80 -19.67 36.29 1.24
CA ASP A 80 -20.59 36.75 2.29
C ASP A 80 -19.83 37.48 3.41
N ARG A 81 -18.65 36.97 3.77
CA ARG A 81 -17.77 37.58 4.78
C ARG A 81 -17.18 38.91 4.31
N LEU A 82 -16.67 38.97 3.07
CA LEU A 82 -16.10 40.19 2.51
C LEU A 82 -17.17 41.29 2.37
N VAL A 83 -18.40 40.93 1.99
CA VAL A 83 -19.54 41.86 1.94
C VAL A 83 -19.86 42.41 3.32
N ARG A 84 -19.97 41.53 4.33
CA ARG A 84 -20.22 41.94 5.72
C ARG A 84 -19.17 42.91 6.27
N PHE A 85 -17.93 42.78 5.79
CA PHE A 85 -16.81 43.64 6.18
C PHE A 85 -16.65 44.88 5.30
N GLY A 86 -17.56 45.13 4.35
CA GLY A 86 -17.47 46.27 3.42
C GLY A 86 -16.33 46.15 2.40
N LEU A 87 -15.69 44.99 2.29
CA LEU A 87 -14.63 44.72 1.31
C LEU A 87 -15.19 44.28 -0.06
N MET A 88 -16.48 44.02 -0.16
CA MET A 88 -17.16 43.79 -1.43
C MET A 88 -18.54 44.45 -1.40
N PRO A 89 -19.05 44.92 -2.55
CA PRO A 89 -20.40 45.46 -2.64
C PRO A 89 -21.46 44.44 -2.24
N GLU A 90 -22.57 44.89 -1.64
CA GLU A 90 -23.75 44.05 -1.43
C GLU A 90 -24.43 43.68 -2.76
N ASP A 91 -24.45 44.65 -3.69
CA ASP A 91 -24.99 44.45 -5.03
C ASP A 91 -24.18 43.40 -5.82
N ILE A 92 -24.91 42.57 -6.58
CA ILE A 92 -24.30 41.46 -7.34
C ILE A 92 -23.60 41.98 -8.60
N GLU A 93 -24.17 42.95 -9.29
CA GLU A 93 -23.61 43.49 -10.53
C GLU A 93 -22.38 44.35 -10.25
N GLU A 94 -22.40 45.16 -9.19
CA GLU A 94 -21.21 45.88 -8.72
C GLU A 94 -20.09 44.90 -8.34
N ARG A 95 -20.39 43.82 -7.61
CA ARG A 95 -19.39 42.78 -7.32
C ARG A 95 -18.83 42.14 -8.58
N LYS A 96 -19.68 41.90 -9.58
CA LYS A 96 -19.28 41.29 -10.84
C LYS A 96 -18.37 42.21 -11.64
N SER A 97 -18.56 43.53 -11.57
CA SER A 97 -17.67 44.50 -12.20
C SER A 97 -16.22 44.40 -11.71
N LEU A 98 -16.01 43.97 -10.46
CA LEU A 98 -14.67 43.76 -9.87
C LEU A 98 -13.90 42.60 -10.53
N GLU A 99 -14.55 41.74 -11.32
CA GLU A 99 -13.86 40.68 -12.07
C GLU A 99 -12.92 41.24 -13.14
N ASN A 100 -13.19 42.46 -13.63
CA ASN A 100 -12.34 43.18 -14.59
C ASN A 100 -11.02 43.65 -13.99
N LEU A 101 -10.93 43.74 -12.66
CA LEU A 101 -9.70 44.10 -11.98
C LEU A 101 -8.77 42.89 -11.92
N ASP A 102 -7.52 43.09 -12.36
CA ASP A 102 -6.50 42.05 -12.34
C ASP A 102 -6.12 41.69 -10.89
N PRO A 103 -6.43 40.46 -10.42
CA PRO A 103 -6.15 40.09 -9.04
C PRO A 103 -4.65 39.93 -8.75
N TYR A 104 -3.79 39.73 -9.75
CA TYR A 104 -2.34 39.64 -9.56
C TYR A 104 -1.73 41.03 -9.36
N GLU A 105 -2.15 42.02 -10.15
CA GLU A 105 -1.74 43.41 -9.96
C GLU A 105 -2.20 43.93 -8.59
N LEU A 106 -3.45 43.68 -8.20
CA LEU A 106 -3.98 44.08 -6.90
C LEU A 106 -3.25 43.40 -5.74
N ARG A 107 -2.93 42.11 -5.85
CA ARG A 107 -2.14 41.41 -4.81
C ARG A 107 -0.74 41.98 -4.66
N ALA A 108 -0.09 42.37 -5.75
CA ALA A 108 1.21 43.03 -5.70
C ALA A 108 1.11 44.45 -5.08
N ALA A 109 0.10 45.23 -5.49
CA ALA A 109 -0.12 46.57 -4.96
C ALA A 109 -0.52 46.57 -3.47
N ALA A 110 -1.23 45.54 -3.01
CA ALA A 110 -1.72 45.41 -1.63
C ALA A 110 -0.61 45.36 -0.56
N VAL A 111 0.64 45.09 -0.94
CA VAL A 111 1.79 45.11 -0.02
C VAL A 111 2.66 46.35 -0.16
N GLU A 112 2.34 47.24 -1.10
CA GLU A 112 3.14 48.43 -1.43
C GLU A 112 2.39 49.74 -1.17
N ARG A 113 1.06 49.76 -1.38
CA ARG A 113 0.23 50.95 -1.20
C ARG A 113 -1.14 50.61 -0.61
N PRO A 114 -1.84 51.58 0.01
CA PRO A 114 -3.24 51.41 0.37
C PRO A 114 -4.10 51.10 -0.87
N LEU A 115 -4.98 50.12 -0.73
CA LEU A 115 -6.03 49.81 -1.70
C LEU A 115 -7.37 50.33 -1.22
N SER A 116 -8.30 50.58 -2.14
CA SER A 116 -9.72 50.74 -1.79
C SER A 116 -10.27 49.43 -1.20
N ALA A 117 -11.37 49.52 -0.45
CA ALA A 117 -11.97 48.37 0.21
C ALA A 117 -12.31 47.24 -0.78
N HIS A 118 -12.84 47.59 -1.96
CA HIS A 118 -13.24 46.63 -2.99
C HIS A 118 -12.04 46.02 -3.75
N GLU A 119 -10.98 46.78 -3.96
CA GLU A 119 -9.70 46.27 -4.49
C GLU A 119 -9.07 45.26 -3.52
N LEU A 120 -9.05 45.58 -2.22
CA LEU A 120 -8.56 44.67 -1.19
C LEU A 120 -9.40 43.39 -1.13
N GLY A 121 -10.73 43.50 -1.14
CA GLY A 121 -11.62 42.34 -1.19
C GLY A 121 -11.40 41.47 -2.42
N ARG A 122 -11.16 42.07 -3.59
CA ARG A 122 -10.83 41.35 -4.83
C ARG A 122 -9.52 40.56 -4.69
N ALA A 123 -8.47 41.16 -4.12
CA ALA A 123 -7.19 40.50 -3.87
C ALA A 123 -7.34 39.31 -2.90
N LEU A 124 -7.99 39.52 -1.75
CA LEU A 124 -8.22 38.48 -0.73
C LEU A 124 -9.12 37.34 -1.24
N PHE A 125 -10.15 37.67 -2.04
CA PHE A 125 -10.99 36.66 -2.68
C PHE A 125 -10.16 35.74 -3.58
N HIS A 126 -9.25 36.30 -4.38
CA HIS A 126 -8.38 35.51 -5.25
C HIS A 126 -7.46 34.55 -4.46
N ILE A 127 -6.89 35.00 -3.33
CA ILE A 127 -6.14 34.14 -2.39
C ILE A 127 -7.04 33.00 -1.86
N GLY A 128 -8.30 33.28 -1.51
CA GLY A 128 -9.27 32.25 -1.12
C GLY A 128 -9.61 31.23 -2.22
N GLN A 129 -9.57 31.64 -3.48
CA GLN A 129 -9.79 30.76 -4.62
C GLN A 129 -8.62 29.82 -4.87
N ARG A 130 -7.39 30.31 -4.67
CA ARG A 130 -6.11 29.63 -4.88
C ARG A 130 -5.26 29.80 -3.62
N ARG A 131 -5.28 28.80 -2.74
CA ARG A 131 -4.63 28.88 -1.43
C ARG A 131 -3.38 28.01 -1.30
N GLY A 132 -2.87 27.45 -2.39
CA GLY A 132 -1.66 26.61 -2.36
C GLY A 132 -1.82 25.23 -1.71
N PHE A 133 -0.84 24.38 -1.94
CA PHE A 133 -0.75 23.03 -1.38
C PHE A 133 -0.37 23.09 0.10
N LEU A 134 -1.12 22.42 0.97
CA LEU A 134 -0.75 22.29 2.38
C LEU A 134 0.07 21.01 2.54
N SER A 135 1.38 21.15 2.78
CA SER A 135 2.23 20.02 3.17
C SER A 135 1.68 19.38 4.43
N ASN A 136 1.73 18.06 4.49
CA ASN A 136 1.36 17.29 5.68
C ASN A 136 2.35 16.15 5.83
N ARG A 137 2.90 15.97 7.03
CA ARG A 137 3.84 14.89 7.36
C ARG A 137 3.45 13.53 6.76
N LYS A 138 2.16 13.19 6.75
CA LYS A 138 1.65 11.91 6.23
C LYS A 138 1.53 11.83 4.70
N SER A 139 1.34 12.94 3.99
CA SER A 139 1.34 12.97 2.52
C SER A 139 2.74 13.13 1.94
N ASP A 140 3.69 13.48 2.79
CA ASP A 140 5.00 13.97 2.43
C ASP A 140 6.11 12.90 2.42
N GLY A 141 5.76 11.68 2.88
CA GLY A 141 6.70 10.59 3.17
C GLY A 141 6.84 9.51 2.09
N ASP A 142 5.83 9.29 1.23
CA ASP A 142 5.78 8.09 0.36
C ASP A 142 5.10 8.30 -1.02
N ASP A 143 4.67 9.53 -1.36
CA ASP A 143 3.90 9.75 -2.60
C ASP A 143 4.78 10.30 -3.74
N GLU A 144 4.77 9.65 -4.90
CA GLU A 144 5.57 10.04 -6.08
C GLU A 144 5.28 11.49 -6.52
N GLU A 145 4.03 11.94 -6.34
CA GLU A 145 3.63 13.31 -6.62
C GLU A 145 4.26 14.29 -5.62
N SER A 146 4.33 13.93 -4.33
CA SER A 146 4.96 14.77 -3.29
C SER A 146 6.47 14.93 -3.53
N GLY A 147 7.14 13.89 -4.01
CA GLY A 147 8.56 13.92 -4.38
C GLY A 147 8.88 14.86 -5.55
N LYS A 148 7.93 15.06 -6.47
CA LYS A 148 8.05 16.02 -7.59
C LYS A 148 7.64 17.45 -7.21
N ILE A 149 6.68 17.59 -6.28
CA ILE A 149 6.13 18.88 -5.85
C ILE A 149 7.11 19.63 -4.94
N LYS A 150 7.74 18.94 -3.98
CA LYS A 150 8.62 19.57 -2.98
C LYS A 150 9.84 20.31 -3.57
N PRO A 151 10.62 19.71 -4.50
CA PRO A 151 11.74 20.42 -5.13
C PRO A 151 11.28 21.70 -5.82
N LYS A 152 10.15 21.64 -6.54
CA LYS A 152 9.57 22.80 -7.22
C LYS A 152 9.04 23.89 -6.27
N ILE A 153 8.51 23.49 -5.11
CA ILE A 153 8.17 24.45 -4.05
C ILE A 153 9.44 25.14 -3.56
N SER A 154 10.53 24.38 -3.32
CA SER A 154 11.81 24.95 -2.88
C SER A 154 12.45 25.86 -3.93
N GLU A 155 12.43 25.46 -5.20
CA GLU A 155 12.87 26.29 -6.34
C GLU A 155 12.06 27.59 -6.37
N LEU A 156 10.73 27.51 -6.28
CA LEU A 156 9.88 28.70 -6.25
C LEU A 156 10.18 29.59 -5.02
N ARG A 157 10.43 29.02 -3.84
CA ARG A 157 10.84 29.79 -2.65
C ARG A 157 12.14 30.54 -2.90
N ALA A 158 13.13 29.89 -3.53
CA ALA A 158 14.39 30.53 -3.88
C ALA A 158 14.20 31.65 -4.92
N GLU A 159 13.36 31.42 -5.93
CA GLU A 159 13.03 32.43 -6.96
C GLU A 159 12.24 33.63 -6.42
N LEU A 160 11.38 33.41 -5.42
CA LEU A 160 10.62 34.47 -4.76
C LEU A 160 11.55 35.50 -4.11
N GLY A 161 12.57 35.02 -3.39
CA GLY A 161 13.42 35.87 -2.54
C GLY A 161 12.58 36.56 -1.47
N ASP A 162 12.73 37.88 -1.34
CA ASP A 162 11.97 38.69 -0.37
C ASP A 162 10.57 39.09 -0.85
N ARG A 163 10.22 38.80 -2.11
CA ARG A 163 8.92 39.15 -2.69
C ARG A 163 7.82 38.23 -2.18
N THR A 164 6.61 38.76 -2.08
CA THR A 164 5.41 37.94 -1.89
C THR A 164 5.08 37.15 -3.17
N LEU A 165 4.30 36.08 -3.01
CA LEU A 165 3.83 35.29 -4.15
C LEU A 165 2.96 36.12 -5.12
N GLY A 166 2.20 37.08 -4.61
CA GLY A 166 1.44 38.05 -5.40
C GLY A 166 2.32 38.89 -6.32
N GLN A 167 3.38 39.51 -5.77
CA GLN A 167 4.36 40.30 -6.53
C GLN A 167 5.04 39.46 -7.62
N TRP A 168 5.55 38.28 -7.28
CA TRP A 168 6.22 37.42 -8.26
C TRP A 168 5.30 36.93 -9.39
N LEU A 169 4.05 36.59 -9.07
CA LEU A 169 3.07 36.20 -10.10
C LEU A 169 2.71 37.38 -11.01
N ASN A 170 2.68 38.60 -10.49
CA ASN A 170 2.47 39.81 -11.28
C ASN A 170 3.66 40.09 -12.21
N ASP A 171 4.89 39.97 -11.71
CA ASP A 171 6.12 40.11 -12.51
C ASP A 171 6.12 39.14 -13.70
N ARG A 172 5.73 37.87 -13.46
CA ARG A 172 5.58 36.88 -14.53
C ARG A 172 4.55 37.26 -15.56
N LEU A 173 3.38 37.73 -15.11
CA LEU A 173 2.29 38.15 -15.98
C LEU A 173 2.75 39.29 -16.90
N LYS A 174 3.41 40.31 -16.33
CA LYS A 174 3.99 41.44 -17.09
C LYS A 174 5.07 41.01 -18.08
N ALA A 175 5.81 39.95 -17.76
CA ALA A 175 6.79 39.35 -18.66
C ALA A 175 6.18 38.40 -19.73
N GLY A 176 4.85 38.34 -19.85
CA GLY A 176 4.15 37.46 -20.79
C GLY A 176 4.22 35.97 -20.46
N LYS A 177 4.65 35.61 -19.24
CA LYS A 177 4.77 34.22 -18.80
C LYS A 177 3.49 33.72 -18.15
N SER A 178 3.23 32.41 -18.23
CA SER A 178 2.06 31.82 -17.59
C SER A 178 2.08 31.97 -16.06
N THR A 179 0.92 32.31 -15.48
CA THR A 179 0.61 32.30 -14.04
C THR A 179 -0.16 31.05 -13.62
N ARG A 180 -0.39 30.11 -14.55
CA ARG A 180 -0.99 28.81 -14.25
C ARG A 180 0.08 27.89 -13.68
N PHE A 181 -0.24 27.27 -12.55
CA PHE A 181 0.64 26.30 -11.88
C PHE A 181 0.83 25.00 -12.69
N ARG A 182 0.00 24.75 -13.70
CA ARG A 182 0.24 23.72 -14.74
C ARG A 182 0.09 24.40 -16.10
N GLY A 183 1.17 24.44 -16.89
CA GLY A 183 1.23 25.17 -18.15
C GLY A 183 2.36 24.70 -19.06
N GLU A 184 2.43 25.29 -20.26
CA GLU A 184 3.41 24.97 -21.31
C GLU A 184 4.85 25.35 -20.89
N ASP A 185 5.00 26.43 -20.10
CA ASP A 185 6.28 26.89 -19.51
C ASP A 185 6.80 25.99 -18.36
N GLY A 186 6.15 24.85 -18.11
CA GLY A 186 6.43 23.95 -16.99
C GLY A 186 5.48 24.12 -15.80
N ASP A 187 5.43 23.08 -14.96
CA ASP A 187 4.59 23.11 -13.75
C ASP A 187 5.26 23.92 -12.64
N LEU A 188 4.54 24.85 -12.03
CA LEU A 188 4.90 25.60 -10.83
C LEU A 188 4.14 25.03 -9.63
N TYR A 189 4.67 25.14 -8.41
CA TYR A 189 3.97 24.72 -7.20
C TYR A 189 4.19 25.70 -6.05
N ALA A 190 3.12 26.35 -5.59
CA ALA A 190 3.14 27.17 -4.38
C ALA A 190 2.50 26.42 -3.21
N ASP A 191 3.17 26.49 -2.07
CA ASP A 191 2.66 25.94 -0.82
C ASP A 191 1.76 26.94 -0.09
N ARG A 192 1.06 26.45 0.93
CA ARG A 192 0.15 27.23 1.78
C ARG A 192 0.89 28.32 2.55
N ALA A 193 2.17 28.12 2.87
CA ALA A 193 2.94 29.05 3.67
C ALA A 193 3.22 30.34 2.90
N MET A 194 3.56 30.25 1.61
CA MET A 194 3.71 31.42 0.73
C MET A 194 2.45 32.29 0.70
N TYR A 195 1.26 31.68 0.60
CA TYR A 195 -0.01 32.43 0.62
C TYR A 195 -0.33 33.02 2.00
N LYS A 196 0.02 32.33 3.09
CA LYS A 196 -0.14 32.86 4.45
C LYS A 196 0.78 34.06 4.68
N GLN A 197 2.06 33.94 4.29
CA GLN A 197 3.01 35.03 4.36
C GLN A 197 2.51 36.25 3.57
N GLU A 198 2.08 36.06 2.32
CA GLU A 198 1.49 37.14 1.53
C GLU A 198 0.27 37.77 2.21
N PHE A 199 -0.66 36.96 2.75
CA PHE A 199 -1.82 37.48 3.48
C PHE A 199 -1.40 38.30 4.70
N ASP A 200 -0.42 37.81 5.46
CA ASP A 200 0.07 38.47 6.67
C ASP A 200 0.80 39.79 6.32
N THR A 201 1.53 39.85 5.20
CA THR A 201 2.12 41.09 4.67
C THR A 201 1.05 42.08 4.17
N ILE A 202 0.02 41.60 3.46
CA ILE A 202 -1.13 42.43 3.05
C ILE A 202 -1.82 43.02 4.28
N ARG A 203 -2.09 42.19 5.30
CA ARG A 203 -2.68 42.65 6.56
C ARG A 203 -1.83 43.77 7.16
N ALA A 204 -0.53 43.56 7.32
CA ALA A 204 0.36 44.55 7.92
C ALA A 204 0.34 45.91 7.18
N MET A 205 0.25 45.89 5.85
CA MET A 205 0.17 47.12 5.04
C MET A 205 -1.22 47.76 5.07
N GLN A 206 -2.29 46.95 5.03
CA GLN A 206 -3.65 47.46 4.81
C GLN A 206 -4.41 47.74 6.11
N GLU A 207 -4.11 47.04 7.22
CA GLU A 207 -4.82 47.17 8.50
C GLU A 207 -4.98 48.64 8.98
N PRO A 208 -3.98 49.54 8.85
CA PRO A 208 -4.13 50.95 9.23
C PRO A 208 -5.10 51.77 8.35
N HIS A 209 -5.49 51.27 7.18
CA HIS A 209 -6.23 52.01 6.16
C HIS A 209 -7.68 51.53 5.98
N HIS A 210 -8.10 50.49 6.71
CA HIS A 210 -9.43 49.91 6.63
C HIS A 210 -10.06 49.80 8.02
N SER A 211 -11.39 49.81 8.12
CA SER A 211 -12.13 49.73 9.39
C SER A 211 -12.20 48.32 9.99
N LEU A 212 -11.36 47.39 9.53
CA LEU A 212 -11.31 46.01 10.01
C LEU A 212 -10.60 45.95 11.36
N SER A 213 -11.21 45.29 12.34
CA SER A 213 -10.52 44.99 13.60
C SER A 213 -9.46 43.88 13.41
N PRO A 214 -8.48 43.76 14.33
CA PRO A 214 -7.55 42.63 14.34
C PRO A 214 -8.27 41.26 14.33
N ALA A 215 -9.43 41.18 14.99
CA ALA A 215 -10.25 39.97 15.04
C ALA A 215 -10.91 39.66 13.68
N ASP A 216 -11.26 40.67 12.88
CA ASP A 216 -11.83 40.46 11.54
C ASP A 216 -10.78 39.90 10.57
N TRP A 217 -9.53 40.36 10.68
CA TRP A 217 -8.40 39.78 9.95
C TRP A 217 -8.13 38.33 10.33
N ASP A 218 -8.20 38.01 11.63
CA ASP A 218 -8.08 36.64 12.11
C ASP A 218 -9.24 35.75 11.64
N ASP A 219 -10.46 36.30 11.57
CA ASP A 219 -11.64 35.63 11.00
C ASP A 219 -11.40 35.30 9.51
N LEU A 220 -10.94 36.26 8.70
CA LEU A 220 -10.56 36.04 7.30
C LEU A 220 -9.53 34.91 7.15
N ARG A 221 -8.49 34.93 7.98
CA ARG A 221 -7.37 33.99 7.90
C ARG A 221 -7.73 32.58 8.36
N ASN A 222 -8.27 32.47 9.58
CA ASN A 222 -8.41 31.23 10.34
C ASN A 222 -9.87 30.74 10.42
N GLY A 223 -10.84 31.61 10.17
CA GLY A 223 -12.27 31.34 10.20
C GLY A 223 -12.91 31.47 11.59
N ASN A 224 -14.18 31.86 11.61
CA ASN A 224 -15.02 31.90 12.79
C ASN A 224 -16.18 30.90 12.67
N LYS A 225 -16.03 29.76 13.35
CA LYS A 225 -17.01 28.67 13.33
C LYS A 225 -18.35 29.05 13.94
N SER A 226 -18.39 29.89 14.97
CA SER A 226 -19.67 30.32 15.58
C SER A 226 -20.49 31.17 14.61
N GLN A 227 -19.82 31.79 13.64
CA GLN A 227 -20.45 32.54 12.55
C GLN A 227 -20.48 31.77 11.22
N GLY A 228 -20.27 30.45 11.24
CA GLY A 228 -20.39 29.60 10.06
C GLY A 228 -19.35 29.84 8.95
N PHE A 229 -18.22 30.48 9.26
CA PHE A 229 -17.14 30.72 8.30
C PHE A 229 -15.91 29.86 8.61
N ASP A 230 -15.48 29.11 7.60
CA ASP A 230 -14.34 28.20 7.74
C ASP A 230 -12.99 28.93 7.63
N GLY A 231 -12.91 30.15 7.09
CA GLY A 231 -11.64 30.86 6.85
C GLY A 231 -10.99 30.53 5.51
N ILE A 232 -10.09 31.42 5.05
CA ILE A 232 -9.37 31.28 3.77
C ILE A 232 -8.51 30.02 3.76
N PHE A 233 -7.74 29.78 4.83
CA PHE A 233 -6.73 28.74 4.85
C PHE A 233 -7.16 27.41 5.48
N PHE A 234 -8.40 27.29 5.95
CA PHE A 234 -8.88 26.07 6.60
C PHE A 234 -8.96 24.86 5.68
N GLN A 235 -8.41 23.74 6.15
CA GLN A 235 -8.52 22.45 5.49
C GLN A 235 -8.97 21.42 6.53
N ARG A 236 -9.97 20.61 6.16
CA ARG A 236 -10.41 19.51 7.02
C ARG A 236 -9.25 18.53 7.21
N LYS A 237 -9.05 18.07 8.44
CA LYS A 237 -8.08 17.04 8.79
C LYS A 237 -8.26 15.81 7.90
N LEU A 238 -7.14 15.18 7.52
CA LEU A 238 -7.17 13.93 6.79
C LEU A 238 -7.79 12.84 7.68
N LYS A 239 -8.63 11.98 7.08
CA LYS A 239 -9.16 10.82 7.80
C LYS A 239 -7.99 9.85 7.99
N PRO A 240 -7.67 9.41 9.22
CA PRO A 240 -6.61 8.44 9.44
C PRO A 240 -6.94 7.14 8.72
N VAL A 241 -5.89 6.49 8.18
CA VAL A 241 -6.01 5.14 7.66
C VAL A 241 -6.14 4.20 8.85
N GLU A 242 -7.24 3.47 8.92
CA GLU A 242 -7.49 2.52 10.00
C GLU A 242 -6.53 1.33 9.87
N ARG A 243 -5.82 1.01 10.94
CA ARG A 243 -4.95 -0.17 11.00
C ARG A 243 -5.80 -1.43 11.11
N GLY A 244 -5.26 -2.55 10.61
CA GLY A 244 -5.89 -3.84 10.86
C GLY A 244 -5.93 -4.17 12.35
N ARG A 245 -6.83 -5.06 12.77
CA ARG A 245 -6.93 -5.54 14.14
C ARG A 245 -5.97 -6.70 14.41
N CYS A 246 -5.53 -6.82 15.66
CA CYS A 246 -4.72 -7.96 16.08
C CYS A 246 -5.54 -9.24 16.03
N GLU A 247 -4.88 -10.35 15.70
CA GLU A 247 -5.53 -11.66 15.60
C GLU A 247 -5.92 -12.24 16.97
N PHE A 248 -5.14 -11.95 18.01
CA PHE A 248 -5.40 -12.43 19.38
C PHE A 248 -6.22 -11.44 20.19
N PHE A 249 -5.84 -10.15 20.16
CA PHE A 249 -6.59 -9.08 20.81
C PHE A 249 -7.36 -8.30 19.74
N ILE A 250 -8.53 -8.80 19.38
CA ILE A 250 -9.38 -8.23 18.32
C ILE A 250 -9.64 -6.73 18.50
N ASP A 251 -9.85 -6.28 19.73
CA ASP A 251 -10.19 -4.87 20.00
C ASP A 251 -8.96 -3.96 19.90
N GLU A 252 -7.76 -4.56 19.82
CA GLU A 252 -6.50 -3.86 19.65
C GLU A 252 -6.13 -3.69 18.18
N TYR A 253 -5.55 -2.53 17.85
CA TYR A 253 -4.93 -2.34 16.55
C TYR A 253 -3.61 -3.08 16.44
N ARG A 254 -3.26 -3.50 15.22
CA ARG A 254 -1.91 -3.99 14.90
C ARG A 254 -0.90 -2.88 15.16
N ALA A 255 0.22 -3.25 15.77
CA ALA A 255 1.34 -2.35 16.02
C ALA A 255 2.03 -1.93 14.73
N HIS A 256 2.66 -0.74 14.74
CA HIS A 256 3.62 -0.38 13.71
C HIS A 256 4.87 -1.25 13.79
N LYS A 257 5.51 -1.51 12.63
CA LYS A 257 6.71 -2.36 12.56
C LYS A 257 7.93 -1.71 13.19
N ASP A 258 8.01 -0.39 13.19
CA ASP A 258 9.15 0.35 13.74
C ASP A 258 9.11 0.49 15.26
N LEU A 259 8.04 0.02 15.92
CA LEU A 259 7.98 0.04 17.37
C LEU A 259 9.13 -0.81 17.95
N PRO A 260 9.83 -0.32 19.00
CA PRO A 260 10.90 -1.08 19.65
C PRO A 260 10.47 -2.50 20.05
N ILE A 261 9.24 -2.66 20.57
CA ILE A 261 8.72 -3.99 20.94
C ILE A 261 8.51 -4.90 19.73
N ALA A 262 8.18 -4.35 18.55
CA ALA A 262 8.03 -5.14 17.34
C ALA A 262 9.39 -5.70 16.87
N HIS A 263 10.45 -4.92 17.04
CA HIS A 263 11.82 -5.38 16.78
C HIS A 263 12.29 -6.41 17.80
N GLU A 264 12.10 -6.14 19.09
CA GLU A 264 12.47 -7.05 20.18
C GLU A 264 11.77 -8.41 20.04
N PHE A 265 10.45 -8.39 19.82
CA PHE A 265 9.66 -9.60 19.62
C PHE A 265 10.17 -10.42 18.42
N ARG A 266 10.49 -9.76 17.30
CA ARG A 266 11.11 -10.41 16.13
C ARG A 266 12.48 -10.99 16.46
N ILE A 267 13.32 -10.27 17.21
CA ILE A 267 14.64 -10.77 17.65
C ILE A 267 14.48 -12.04 18.48
N LEU A 268 13.57 -12.04 19.46
CA LEU A 268 13.29 -13.20 20.31
C LEU A 268 12.81 -14.40 19.47
N GLN A 269 11.93 -14.16 18.49
CA GLN A 269 11.48 -15.20 17.55
C GLN A 269 12.62 -15.74 16.67
N GLU A 270 13.47 -14.87 16.13
CA GLU A 270 14.58 -15.28 15.26
C GLU A 270 15.64 -16.05 16.04
N VAL A 271 16.03 -15.57 17.22
CA VAL A 271 17.02 -16.23 18.10
C VAL A 271 16.47 -17.55 18.66
N GLY A 272 15.21 -17.58 19.09
CA GLY A 272 14.59 -18.80 19.60
C GLY A 272 14.43 -19.91 18.55
N ASN A 273 14.32 -19.55 17.27
CA ASN A 273 14.30 -20.51 16.16
C ASN A 273 15.68 -20.78 15.55
N LEU A 274 16.72 -20.08 16.01
CA LEU A 274 18.08 -20.25 15.51
C LEU A 274 18.64 -21.59 16.01
N GLN A 275 19.25 -22.31 15.09
CA GLN A 275 19.99 -23.55 15.35
C GLN A 275 21.29 -23.44 14.56
N TYR A 276 22.35 -24.06 15.07
CA TYR A 276 23.62 -24.13 14.34
C TYR A 276 24.05 -25.58 14.15
N TYR A 277 24.85 -25.79 13.11
CA TYR A 277 25.45 -27.05 12.77
C TYR A 277 26.95 -26.95 12.92
N ASP A 278 27.55 -27.85 13.70
CA ASP A 278 28.99 -28.03 13.77
C ASP A 278 29.34 -29.37 13.09
N GLY A 279 29.89 -29.29 11.89
CA GLY A 279 29.92 -30.44 10.98
C GLY A 279 28.52 -30.93 10.64
N LEU A 280 28.18 -32.15 11.06
CA LEU A 280 26.86 -32.77 10.85
C LEU A 280 25.95 -32.71 12.08
N GLU A 281 26.49 -32.28 13.22
CA GLU A 281 25.74 -32.23 14.48
C GLU A 281 24.87 -30.98 14.54
N LYS A 282 23.63 -31.16 14.95
CA LYS A 282 22.65 -30.08 15.08
C LYS A 282 22.51 -29.65 16.53
N HIS A 283 22.74 -28.37 16.81
CA HIS A 283 22.66 -27.80 18.15
C HIS A 283 21.57 -26.72 18.24
N HIS A 284 20.87 -26.72 19.37
CA HIS A 284 20.09 -25.56 19.82
C HIS A 284 21.02 -24.57 20.52
N LEU A 285 20.66 -23.28 20.52
CA LEU A 285 21.41 -22.29 21.27
C LEU A 285 21.20 -22.49 22.78
N SER A 286 22.29 -22.41 23.54
CA SER A 286 22.21 -22.33 25.01
C SER A 286 21.72 -20.96 25.48
N ASP A 287 21.24 -20.87 26.70
CA ASP A 287 20.72 -19.62 27.29
C ASP A 287 21.76 -18.49 27.24
N SER A 288 23.03 -18.80 27.50
CA SER A 288 24.13 -17.85 27.40
C SER A 288 24.35 -17.36 25.94
N GLN A 289 24.30 -18.27 24.96
CA GLN A 289 24.41 -17.87 23.54
C GLN A 289 23.24 -16.99 23.11
N ARG A 290 22.02 -17.31 23.56
CA ARG A 290 20.81 -16.53 23.27
C ARG A 290 20.92 -15.14 23.87
N ALA A 291 21.27 -15.03 25.16
CA ALA A 291 21.42 -13.75 25.85
C ALA A 291 22.41 -12.82 25.14
N ILE A 292 23.62 -13.31 24.82
CA ILE A 292 24.64 -12.52 24.13
C ILE A 292 24.15 -12.07 22.74
N LEU A 293 23.52 -12.95 21.98
CA LEU A 293 23.05 -12.61 20.64
C LEU A 293 21.88 -11.61 20.67
N ILE A 294 20.93 -11.78 21.60
CA ILE A 294 19.81 -10.84 21.80
C ILE A 294 20.34 -9.46 22.18
N GLU A 295 21.25 -9.37 23.16
CA GLU A 295 21.86 -8.12 23.59
C GLU A 295 22.53 -7.40 22.42
N LYS A 296 23.31 -8.12 21.60
CA LYS A 296 23.95 -7.53 20.43
C LYS A 296 22.96 -7.07 19.38
N LEU A 297 21.91 -7.86 19.10
CA LEU A 297 20.88 -7.47 18.14
C LEU A 297 20.04 -6.28 18.64
N ASN A 298 19.86 -6.10 19.95
CA ASN A 298 19.22 -4.91 20.51
C ASN A 298 20.06 -3.63 20.37
N ASN A 299 21.36 -3.76 20.10
CA ASN A 299 22.31 -2.66 19.97
C ASN A 299 22.87 -2.48 18.55
N GLN A 300 22.36 -3.23 17.56
CA GLN A 300 22.78 -3.13 16.17
C GLN A 300 21.59 -3.19 15.22
N LYS A 301 21.67 -2.51 14.08
CA LYS A 301 20.58 -2.55 13.08
C LYS A 301 20.47 -3.92 12.41
N THR A 302 21.61 -4.56 12.15
CA THR A 302 21.72 -5.88 11.53
C THR A 302 23.02 -6.54 11.96
N MET A 303 23.08 -7.87 11.93
CA MET A 303 24.30 -8.65 12.16
C MET A 303 24.40 -9.79 11.14
N SER A 304 25.48 -9.84 10.35
CA SER A 304 25.71 -10.96 9.41
C SER A 304 26.02 -12.25 10.16
N PHE A 305 25.71 -13.42 9.60
CA PHE A 305 26.08 -14.69 10.23
C PHE A 305 27.60 -14.83 10.41
N GLY A 306 28.39 -14.24 9.51
CA GLY A 306 29.84 -14.12 9.68
C GLY A 306 30.26 -13.29 10.91
N ALA A 307 29.48 -12.29 11.29
CA ALA A 307 29.69 -11.53 12.53
C ALA A 307 29.20 -12.31 13.76
N VAL A 308 28.09 -13.06 13.65
CA VAL A 308 27.60 -13.96 14.72
C VAL A 308 28.68 -14.97 15.11
N ARG A 309 29.33 -15.61 14.13
CA ARG A 309 30.47 -16.55 14.35
C ARG A 309 31.67 -15.91 15.06
N LYS A 310 31.82 -14.58 14.99
CA LYS A 310 32.93 -13.84 15.59
C LYS A 310 32.60 -13.30 16.98
N LEU A 311 31.38 -13.50 17.48
CA LEU A 311 30.99 -13.08 18.82
C LEU A 311 31.86 -13.79 19.86
N LYS A 312 32.29 -13.02 20.86
CA LYS A 312 33.12 -13.50 21.97
C LYS A 312 32.37 -13.35 23.29
N LYS A 313 32.61 -14.29 24.19
CA LYS A 313 32.24 -14.21 25.60
C LYS A 313 33.19 -13.24 26.34
N PRO A 314 32.86 -12.83 27.58
CA PRO A 314 33.73 -11.99 28.39
C PRO A 314 35.14 -12.57 28.62
N ASP A 315 35.28 -13.89 28.62
CA ASP A 315 36.56 -14.61 28.75
C ASP A 315 37.41 -14.65 27.45
N GLY A 316 36.92 -14.04 26.36
CA GLY A 316 37.60 -13.98 25.07
C GLY A 316 37.38 -15.20 24.17
N SER A 317 36.73 -16.26 24.65
CA SER A 317 36.35 -17.43 23.85
C SER A 317 35.19 -17.11 22.90
N PHE A 318 35.06 -17.87 21.80
CA PHE A 318 33.96 -17.66 20.85
C PHE A 318 32.64 -18.18 21.41
N VAL A 319 31.56 -17.44 21.14
CA VAL A 319 30.19 -17.83 21.51
C VAL A 319 29.73 -19.03 20.68
N PHE A 320 30.16 -19.11 19.42
CA PHE A 320 29.82 -20.16 18.47
C PHE A 320 31.09 -20.78 17.86
N PRO A 321 31.06 -22.05 17.41
CA PRO A 321 32.14 -22.62 16.61
C PRO A 321 32.39 -21.78 15.35
N ARG A 322 33.66 -21.64 14.95
CA ARG A 322 34.06 -20.70 13.89
C ARG A 322 33.51 -21.06 12.51
N GLU A 323 33.32 -22.34 12.23
CA GLU A 323 32.86 -22.84 10.92
C GLU A 323 31.41 -23.34 10.98
N CYS A 324 30.66 -22.99 12.04
CA CYS A 324 29.28 -23.43 12.14
C CYS A 324 28.37 -22.78 11.09
N LEU A 325 27.39 -23.55 10.64
CA LEU A 325 26.34 -23.10 9.72
C LEU A 325 25.04 -22.88 10.49
N PHE A 326 24.34 -21.78 10.24
CA PHE A 326 23.04 -21.55 10.88
C PHE A 326 21.89 -22.04 10.00
N ASN A 327 20.86 -22.61 10.61
CA ASN A 327 19.65 -23.06 9.90
C ASN A 327 18.92 -21.92 9.16
N LEU A 328 19.04 -20.69 9.65
CA LEU A 328 18.47 -19.49 9.05
C LEU A 328 19.41 -18.83 8.01
N GLU A 329 20.64 -19.32 7.86
CA GLU A 329 21.59 -18.86 6.85
C GLU A 329 21.32 -19.56 5.52
N ASN A 330 20.30 -19.09 4.80
CA ASN A 330 19.92 -19.64 3.52
C ASN A 330 20.09 -18.59 2.42
N GLY A 331 21.18 -18.64 1.65
CA GLY A 331 21.40 -17.88 0.39
C GLY A 331 20.92 -16.41 0.39
N PRO A 332 19.63 -16.12 0.10
CA PRO A 332 19.00 -14.81 0.28
C PRO A 332 19.02 -14.19 1.70
N ARG A 333 19.17 -14.98 2.78
CA ARG A 333 19.31 -14.48 4.16
C ARG A 333 20.74 -14.69 4.65
N ASP A 334 21.50 -13.60 4.69
CA ASP A 334 22.90 -13.57 5.11
C ASP A 334 23.12 -12.83 6.45
N LYS A 335 22.04 -12.25 7.00
CA LYS A 335 22.05 -11.49 8.25
C LYS A 335 20.77 -11.65 9.06
N LEU A 336 20.91 -11.40 10.36
CA LEU A 336 19.83 -11.20 11.31
C LEU A 336 19.55 -9.70 11.42
N ASN A 337 18.27 -9.33 11.50
CA ASN A 337 17.90 -7.93 11.72
C ASN A 337 17.88 -7.67 13.23
N GLY A 338 18.38 -6.52 13.66
CA GLY A 338 18.36 -6.09 15.05
C GLY A 338 17.36 -4.97 15.32
N ASN A 339 17.52 -4.26 16.43
CA ASN A 339 16.59 -3.23 16.87
C ASN A 339 16.94 -1.88 16.24
N ALA A 340 16.62 -1.75 14.96
CA ALA A 340 17.01 -0.60 14.15
C ALA A 340 16.54 0.73 14.74
N THR A 341 15.28 0.80 15.20
CA THR A 341 14.71 2.01 15.83
C THR A 341 15.47 2.39 17.09
N ALA A 342 15.73 1.46 18.00
CA ALA A 342 16.47 1.78 19.22
C ALA A 342 17.89 2.27 18.90
N VAL A 343 18.56 1.67 17.91
CA VAL A 343 19.89 2.12 17.46
C VAL A 343 19.84 3.53 16.88
N ASP A 344 18.82 3.83 16.07
CA ASP A 344 18.64 5.17 15.51
C ASP A 344 18.37 6.22 16.60
N MET A 345 17.50 5.90 17.55
CA MET A 345 17.17 6.81 18.66
C MET A 345 18.38 7.05 19.58
N ARG A 346 19.24 6.05 19.79
CA ARG A 346 20.51 6.20 20.53
C ARG A 346 21.55 7.06 19.83
N ASN A 347 21.32 7.53 18.59
CA ASN A 347 22.21 8.50 17.97
C ASN A 347 22.29 9.77 18.85
N PRO A 348 23.50 10.24 19.23
CA PRO A 348 23.67 11.48 20.00
C PRO A 348 23.01 12.71 19.37
N ASP A 349 22.89 12.75 18.03
CA ASP A 349 22.23 13.82 17.29
C ASP A 349 20.69 13.76 17.39
N ILE A 350 20.13 12.71 17.99
CA ILE A 350 18.68 12.48 18.15
C ILE A 350 18.31 12.48 19.64
N LEU A 351 18.56 11.39 20.36
CA LEU A 351 18.29 11.29 21.82
C LEU A 351 19.50 10.86 22.64
N GLY A 352 20.44 10.12 22.04
CA GLY A 352 21.60 9.62 22.76
C GLY A 352 21.18 8.78 23.98
N PRO A 353 21.83 8.96 25.15
CA PRO A 353 21.54 8.21 26.38
C PRO A 353 20.12 8.39 26.93
N VAL A 354 19.41 9.47 26.55
CA VAL A 354 18.03 9.71 27.03
C VAL A 354 17.12 8.57 26.62
N TRP A 355 17.36 7.95 25.46
CA TRP A 355 16.56 6.83 24.96
C TRP A 355 16.51 5.66 25.94
N ASP A 356 17.67 5.26 26.49
CA ASP A 356 17.77 4.09 27.37
C ASP A 356 17.21 4.35 28.78
N ASN A 357 17.09 5.62 29.16
CA ASN A 357 16.46 6.03 30.42
C ASN A 357 14.92 6.05 30.35
N LEU A 358 14.33 5.99 29.15
CA LEU A 358 12.89 5.94 28.98
C LEU A 358 12.36 4.53 29.27
N PRO A 359 11.26 4.40 30.04
CA PRO A 359 10.54 3.14 30.15
C PRO A 359 10.18 2.56 28.77
N ALA A 360 10.12 1.23 28.66
CA ALA A 360 9.79 0.57 27.39
C ALA A 360 8.45 1.05 26.82
N ASN A 361 7.46 1.35 27.67
CA ASN A 361 6.20 1.94 27.22
C ASN A 361 6.37 3.33 26.61
N ASP A 362 7.21 4.17 27.19
CA ASP A 362 7.46 5.53 26.71
C ASP A 362 8.24 5.53 25.39
N GLN A 363 9.21 4.62 25.24
CA GLN A 363 9.90 4.39 23.98
C GLN A 363 8.92 4.03 22.85
N ASN A 364 7.97 3.14 23.12
CA ASN A 364 6.95 2.76 22.13
C ASN A 364 5.95 3.90 21.88
N ASP A 365 5.51 4.61 22.93
CA ASP A 365 4.60 5.75 22.81
C ASP A 365 5.18 6.88 21.96
N MET A 366 6.48 7.17 22.13
CA MET A 366 7.17 8.18 21.34
C MET A 366 7.16 7.86 19.84
N VAL A 367 7.46 6.60 19.49
CA VAL A 367 7.44 6.14 18.09
C VAL A 367 6.01 6.10 17.54
N GLU A 368 5.02 5.77 18.37
CA GLU A 368 3.61 5.83 18.00
C GLU A 368 3.16 7.27 17.68
N MET A 369 3.56 8.25 18.50
CA MET A 369 3.29 9.67 18.26
C MET A 369 3.84 10.14 16.91
N LEU A 370 5.04 9.68 16.53
CA LEU A 370 5.63 9.97 15.22
C LEU A 370 4.79 9.45 14.04
N HIS A 371 4.16 8.28 14.17
CA HIS A 371 3.25 7.73 13.16
C HIS A 371 1.90 8.46 13.12
N GLU A 372 1.45 8.99 14.26
CA GLU A 372 0.14 9.63 14.38
C GLU A 372 0.14 11.10 14.00
N ALA A 373 1.28 11.78 14.16
CA ALA A 373 1.48 13.19 13.88
C ALA A 373 1.09 13.61 12.45
N GLN A 374 0.45 14.76 12.34
CA GLN A 374 0.12 15.42 11.05
C GLN A 374 0.90 16.71 10.85
N ASP A 375 1.50 17.23 11.92
CA ASP A 375 2.16 18.53 11.99
C ASP A 375 3.39 18.41 12.90
N ASP A 376 4.53 18.89 12.41
CA ASP A 376 5.83 18.71 13.08
C ASP A 376 6.01 19.68 14.27
N GLU A 377 5.42 20.88 14.20
CA GLU A 377 5.47 21.85 15.29
C GLU A 377 4.66 21.35 16.50
N GLN A 378 3.42 20.92 16.25
CA GLN A 378 2.59 20.32 17.29
C GLN A 378 3.23 19.05 17.86
N LEU A 379 3.78 18.18 17.01
CA LEU A 379 4.47 16.98 17.48
C LEU A 379 5.67 17.34 18.38
N THR A 380 6.46 18.35 18.00
CA THR A 380 7.59 18.80 18.83
C THR A 380 7.11 19.25 20.22
N ALA A 381 6.02 20.02 20.28
CA ALA A 381 5.44 20.46 21.55
C ALA A 381 4.90 19.27 22.38
N ASP A 382 4.18 18.34 21.75
CA ASP A 382 3.63 17.16 22.41
C ASP A 382 4.74 16.24 22.96
N LEU A 383 5.84 16.08 22.21
CA LEU A 383 7.01 15.31 22.63
C LEU A 383 7.68 15.92 23.87
N MET A 384 7.87 17.23 23.90
CA MET A 384 8.45 17.93 25.06
C MET A 384 7.52 17.91 26.28
N ALA A 385 6.20 17.92 26.06
CA ALA A 385 5.23 17.87 27.15
C ALA A 385 5.15 16.48 27.80
N LYS A 386 5.33 15.41 27.02
CA LYS A 386 5.20 14.02 27.50
C LYS A 386 6.52 13.41 27.96
N PHE A 387 7.63 13.77 27.32
CA PHE A 387 8.93 13.15 27.56
C PHE A 387 9.95 14.20 28.02
N PRO A 388 10.98 13.81 28.77
CA PRO A 388 12.02 14.72 29.26
C PRO A 388 13.01 15.13 28.14
N LEU A 389 12.50 15.83 27.12
CA LEU A 389 13.25 16.23 25.93
C LEU A 389 13.42 17.75 25.87
N ASN A 390 14.60 18.19 25.42
CA ASN A 390 14.78 19.59 25.03
C ASN A 390 14.24 19.86 23.61
N GLN A 391 14.21 21.13 23.21
CA GLN A 391 13.64 21.53 21.93
C GLN A 391 14.39 20.95 20.71
N ASP A 392 15.71 20.83 20.78
CA ASP A 392 16.52 20.32 19.67
C ASP A 392 16.34 18.81 19.51
N GLN A 393 16.31 18.06 20.61
CA GLN A 393 15.98 16.64 20.63
C GLN A 393 14.58 16.38 20.10
N ALA A 394 13.57 17.13 20.58
CA ALA A 394 12.20 16.98 20.10
C ALA A 394 12.08 17.29 18.59
N LYS A 395 12.78 18.32 18.09
CA LYS A 395 12.87 18.60 16.65
C LYS A 395 13.58 17.49 15.89
N ALA A 396 14.68 16.93 16.40
CA ALA A 396 15.41 15.84 15.77
C ALA A 396 14.55 14.57 15.65
N VAL A 397 13.91 14.17 16.76
CA VAL A 397 12.95 13.05 16.80
C VAL A 397 11.79 13.31 15.84
N SER A 398 11.21 14.52 15.84
CA SER A 398 10.12 14.86 14.92
C SER A 398 10.54 14.65 13.46
N LYS A 399 11.79 14.90 13.07
CA LYS A 399 12.22 14.70 11.67
C LYS A 399 12.52 13.25 11.30
N PHE A 400 12.52 12.33 12.27
CA PHE A 400 12.79 10.92 12.04
C PHE A 400 11.69 10.29 11.16
N LYS A 401 12.12 9.58 10.10
CA LYS A 401 11.22 8.93 9.15
C LYS A 401 11.01 7.48 9.52
N LEU A 402 9.75 7.09 9.66
CA LEU A 402 9.33 5.73 9.98
C LEU A 402 8.73 5.05 8.75
N VAL A 403 8.78 3.73 8.73
CA VAL A 403 8.13 2.89 7.72
C VAL A 403 6.68 2.70 8.12
N ALA A 404 5.72 3.20 7.35
CA ALA A 404 4.29 3.11 7.68
C ALA A 404 3.67 1.69 7.61
N ALA A 405 4.47 0.64 7.81
CA ALA A 405 4.04 -0.75 7.86
C ALA A 405 3.58 -1.16 9.26
N THR A 406 2.68 -2.15 9.32
CA THR A 406 2.21 -2.76 10.57
C THR A 406 2.65 -4.21 10.69
N THR A 407 2.75 -4.71 11.92
CA THR A 407 2.87 -6.14 12.20
C THR A 407 1.50 -6.82 12.02
N HIS A 408 1.40 -8.13 12.30
CA HIS A 408 0.13 -8.85 12.38
C HIS A 408 -0.50 -8.81 13.79
N LEU A 409 0.23 -8.31 14.78
CA LEU A 409 -0.06 -8.43 16.20
C LEU A 409 -0.18 -7.05 16.85
N SER A 410 -0.90 -6.93 17.96
CA SER A 410 -0.94 -5.68 18.71
C SER A 410 0.34 -5.49 19.51
N ARG A 411 0.63 -4.24 19.89
CA ARG A 411 1.68 -3.93 20.87
C ARG A 411 1.44 -4.70 22.16
N LYS A 412 0.20 -4.70 22.64
CA LYS A 412 -0.24 -5.42 23.85
C LYS A 412 0.13 -6.90 23.82
N PHE A 413 -0.20 -7.60 22.74
CA PHE A 413 0.17 -9.01 22.57
C PHE A 413 1.68 -9.20 22.61
N MET A 414 2.42 -8.42 21.82
CA MET A 414 3.86 -8.56 21.72
C MET A 414 4.54 -8.27 23.06
N MET A 415 4.07 -7.29 23.83
CA MET A 415 4.59 -7.02 25.18
C MET A 415 4.41 -8.21 26.13
N ARG A 416 3.18 -8.77 26.21
CA ARG A 416 2.92 -9.94 27.07
C ARG A 416 3.73 -11.16 26.64
N CYS A 417 3.75 -11.46 25.34
CA CYS A 417 4.43 -12.63 24.82
C CYS A 417 5.96 -12.50 24.87
N ALA A 418 6.52 -11.31 24.57
CA ALA A 418 7.96 -11.08 24.62
C ALA A 418 8.52 -11.22 26.04
N ALA A 419 7.78 -10.75 27.06
CA ALA A 419 8.16 -10.92 28.45
C ALA A 419 8.34 -12.41 28.80
N ILE A 420 7.34 -13.25 28.49
CA ILE A 420 7.40 -14.70 28.71
C ILE A 420 8.56 -15.34 27.94
N MET A 421 8.72 -14.98 26.66
CA MET A 421 9.82 -15.50 25.83
C MET A 421 11.21 -15.14 26.39
N ALA A 422 11.37 -13.94 26.94
CA ALA A 422 12.63 -13.46 27.48
C ALA A 422 12.91 -14.06 28.87
N GLU A 423 11.92 -14.10 29.76
CA GLU A 423 12.06 -14.59 31.14
C GLU A 423 12.26 -16.12 31.19
N GLN A 424 11.52 -16.85 30.35
CA GLN A 424 11.52 -18.33 30.38
C GLN A 424 12.31 -18.96 29.22
N ASN A 425 12.95 -18.14 28.39
CA ASN A 425 13.72 -18.57 27.22
C ASN A 425 12.93 -19.43 26.20
N MET A 426 11.60 -19.30 26.20
CA MET A 426 10.70 -20.09 25.37
C MET A 426 10.72 -19.67 23.89
N ARG A 427 10.40 -20.63 23.02
CA ARG A 427 10.05 -20.31 21.63
C ARG A 427 8.64 -19.69 21.59
N TYR A 428 8.35 -18.99 20.50
CA TYR A 428 7.07 -18.31 20.34
C TYR A 428 5.86 -19.25 20.43
N ASP A 429 5.94 -20.43 19.82
CA ASP A 429 4.87 -21.44 19.82
C ASP A 429 4.56 -21.98 21.21
N GLU A 430 5.53 -21.96 22.12
CA GLU A 430 5.41 -22.33 23.53
C GLU A 430 4.89 -21.14 24.34
N ALA A 431 5.57 -19.99 24.26
CA ALA A 431 5.24 -18.79 25.04
C ALA A 431 3.80 -18.30 24.81
N VAL A 432 3.27 -18.41 23.59
CA VAL A 432 1.88 -18.01 23.31
C VAL A 432 0.86 -18.81 24.13
N GLN A 433 1.17 -20.05 24.51
CA GLN A 433 0.27 -20.89 25.31
C GLN A 433 0.14 -20.39 26.75
N GLU A 434 1.06 -19.55 27.20
CA GLU A 434 1.06 -18.93 28.52
C GLU A 434 0.53 -17.49 28.51
N VAL A 435 0.30 -16.92 27.32
CA VAL A 435 -0.35 -15.62 27.19
C VAL A 435 -1.85 -15.80 27.41
N TYR A 436 -2.43 -14.97 28.27
CA TYR A 436 -3.87 -14.89 28.48
C TYR A 436 -4.45 -13.62 27.87
N ASP A 437 -5.73 -13.65 27.48
CA ASP A 437 -6.49 -12.50 27.01
C ASP A 437 -6.91 -11.57 28.18
N ASP A 438 -7.89 -10.67 28.00
CA ASP A 438 -8.36 -9.81 29.10
C ASP A 438 -9.39 -10.49 30.02
N ASN A 439 -9.92 -11.65 29.62
CA ASN A 439 -10.83 -12.47 30.40
C ASN A 439 -10.09 -13.60 31.16
N GLY A 440 -8.78 -13.73 30.97
CA GLY A 440 -7.97 -14.77 31.58
C GLY A 440 -7.90 -16.08 30.78
N GLU A 441 -8.37 -16.09 29.53
CA GLU A 441 -8.32 -17.27 28.67
C GLU A 441 -6.96 -17.40 27.97
N TYR A 442 -6.35 -18.57 28.06
CA TYR A 442 -5.07 -18.85 27.42
C TYR A 442 -5.17 -18.90 25.89
N LEU A 443 -4.24 -18.21 25.25
CA LEU A 443 -4.10 -18.13 23.80
C LEU A 443 -3.36 -19.35 23.26
N HIS A 444 -3.38 -19.56 21.94
CA HIS A 444 -2.57 -20.60 21.30
C HIS A 444 -2.22 -20.19 19.87
N HIS A 445 -0.97 -20.42 19.46
CA HIS A 445 -0.44 -19.97 18.16
C HIS A 445 -1.16 -20.59 16.95
N SER A 446 -1.85 -21.72 17.15
CA SER A 446 -2.67 -22.42 16.15
C SER A 446 -4.16 -22.49 16.45
N LYS A 447 -4.65 -21.93 17.58
CA LYS A 447 -6.09 -21.87 17.86
C LYS A 447 -6.75 -20.83 16.94
N TYR A 448 -7.08 -21.30 15.75
CA TYR A 448 -8.32 -20.92 15.08
C TYR A 448 -9.47 -21.79 15.63
N MET A 449 -9.43 -22.17 16.91
CA MET A 449 -10.43 -23.09 17.47
C MET A 449 -11.79 -22.43 17.28
N VAL A 450 -12.58 -23.08 16.45
CA VAL A 450 -14.00 -22.82 16.40
C VAL A 450 -14.53 -23.60 17.59
N ASP A 451 -14.84 -22.89 18.67
CA ASP A 451 -15.31 -23.52 19.92
C ASP A 451 -16.60 -24.33 19.70
N GLN A 452 -17.35 -23.98 18.65
CA GLN A 452 -18.58 -24.65 18.26
C GLN A 452 -18.74 -24.69 16.73
N ILE A 453 -18.90 -25.90 16.17
CA ILE A 453 -19.35 -26.05 14.78
C ILE A 453 -20.79 -25.51 14.70
N LEU A 454 -21.00 -24.56 13.79
CA LEU A 454 -22.29 -23.90 13.59
C LEU A 454 -23.16 -24.69 12.61
N ASP A 455 -24.47 -24.61 12.76
CA ASP A 455 -25.42 -25.25 11.81
C ASP A 455 -25.45 -24.55 10.45
N LYS A 456 -25.19 -23.25 10.45
CA LYS A 456 -25.14 -22.39 9.26
C LYS A 456 -23.94 -21.50 9.31
N LEU A 457 -23.36 -21.25 8.14
CA LEU A 457 -22.24 -20.35 7.99
C LEU A 457 -22.75 -18.89 8.17
N PRO A 458 -22.28 -18.16 9.20
CA PRO A 458 -22.73 -16.78 9.47
C PRO A 458 -22.06 -15.81 8.50
N TYR A 459 -22.38 -14.51 8.55
CA TYR A 459 -21.61 -13.53 7.78
C TYR A 459 -20.13 -13.60 8.17
N TYR A 460 -19.22 -13.73 7.20
CA TYR A 460 -17.80 -14.01 7.47
C TYR A 460 -17.16 -12.99 8.44
N GLY A 461 -17.61 -11.74 8.46
CA GLY A 461 -17.06 -10.72 9.36
C GLY A 461 -17.31 -11.01 10.85
N SER A 462 -18.35 -11.77 11.19
CA SER A 462 -18.64 -12.10 12.60
C SER A 462 -17.67 -13.15 13.17
N VAL A 463 -17.06 -13.95 12.30
CA VAL A 463 -16.18 -15.08 12.67
C VAL A 463 -14.72 -14.87 12.25
N LEU A 464 -14.48 -14.02 11.24
CA LEU A 464 -13.14 -13.67 10.75
C LEU A 464 -12.74 -12.25 11.15
N LYS A 465 -12.96 -11.91 12.42
CA LYS A 465 -12.84 -10.52 12.92
C LYS A 465 -11.47 -9.88 12.67
N GLY A 466 -10.38 -10.66 12.72
CA GLY A 466 -9.00 -10.19 12.39
C GLY A 466 -8.72 -9.97 10.89
N SER A 467 -9.67 -10.33 10.00
CA SER A 467 -9.56 -10.19 8.54
C SER A 467 -10.44 -9.08 7.95
N VAL A 468 -11.20 -8.36 8.79
CA VAL A 468 -12.11 -7.29 8.38
C VAL A 468 -11.70 -5.94 8.95
N ILE A 469 -12.16 -4.86 8.32
CA ILE A 469 -12.00 -3.49 8.83
C ILE A 469 -13.32 -2.70 8.74
N GLY A 470 -13.37 -1.58 9.46
CA GLY A 470 -14.50 -0.64 9.39
C GLY A 470 -15.75 -1.09 10.13
N ALA A 471 -15.61 -2.00 11.09
CA ALA A 471 -16.69 -2.45 11.97
C ALA A 471 -17.15 -1.30 12.87
N LYS A 472 -18.46 -1.14 13.01
CA LYS A 472 -19.13 -0.12 13.82
C LYS A 472 -20.32 -0.74 14.56
N PRO A 473 -20.07 -1.66 15.51
CA PRO A 473 -21.13 -2.44 16.15
C PRO A 473 -22.11 -1.58 16.95
N ALA A 474 -21.64 -0.45 17.51
CA ALA A 474 -22.49 0.51 18.23
C ALA A 474 -23.46 1.30 17.32
N ASP A 475 -23.07 1.53 16.05
CA ASP A 475 -23.85 2.36 15.12
C ASP A 475 -24.87 1.54 14.30
N PHE A 476 -24.67 0.23 14.18
CA PHE A 476 -25.40 -0.61 13.23
C PHE A 476 -25.88 -1.92 13.85
N ASN A 477 -27.10 -2.33 13.50
CA ASN A 477 -27.65 -3.62 13.90
C ASN A 477 -27.05 -4.79 13.09
N ALA A 478 -26.60 -5.86 13.76
CA ALA A 478 -25.98 -7.02 13.14
C ALA A 478 -26.86 -7.77 12.13
N GLY A 479 -28.16 -7.89 12.37
CA GLY A 479 -29.10 -8.60 11.49
C GLY A 479 -29.47 -7.81 10.24
N LYS A 480 -29.60 -6.49 10.36
CA LYS A 480 -29.96 -5.60 9.23
C LYS A 480 -28.75 -5.14 8.41
N ASN A 481 -27.64 -4.86 9.09
CA ASN A 481 -26.44 -4.23 8.51
C ASN A 481 -25.16 -4.98 8.96
N PRO A 482 -25.03 -6.28 8.64
CA PRO A 482 -23.91 -7.10 9.11
C PRO A 482 -22.55 -6.56 8.64
N GLU A 483 -22.46 -6.00 7.45
CA GLU A 483 -21.21 -5.46 6.91
C GLU A 483 -20.71 -4.23 7.68
N GLN A 484 -21.62 -3.35 8.11
CA GLN A 484 -21.27 -2.17 8.89
C GLN A 484 -21.06 -2.52 10.35
N HIS A 485 -21.83 -3.49 10.88
CA HIS A 485 -21.69 -3.94 12.26
C HIS A 485 -20.36 -4.68 12.48
N TYR A 486 -20.08 -5.71 11.67
CA TYR A 486 -18.88 -6.56 11.82
C TYR A 486 -17.69 -6.10 10.97
N GLY A 487 -17.88 -5.18 10.02
CA GLY A 487 -16.86 -4.81 9.04
C GLY A 487 -16.82 -5.75 7.84
N ARG A 488 -15.91 -5.46 6.91
CA ARG A 488 -15.72 -6.28 5.70
C ARG A 488 -14.27 -6.37 5.26
N ILE A 489 -13.97 -7.41 4.48
CA ILE A 489 -12.73 -7.52 3.71
C ILE A 489 -12.76 -6.42 2.64
N ASN A 490 -11.68 -5.64 2.55
CA ASN A 490 -11.59 -4.51 1.61
C ASN A 490 -11.59 -4.91 0.14
N ASN A 491 -11.13 -6.12 -0.17
CA ASN A 491 -11.16 -6.65 -1.53
C ASN A 491 -12.61 -7.04 -1.89
N PRO A 492 -13.26 -6.32 -2.82
CA PRO A 492 -14.67 -6.54 -3.14
C PRO A 492 -14.91 -7.92 -3.78
N THR A 493 -13.98 -8.42 -4.58
CA THR A 493 -14.07 -9.74 -5.22
C THR A 493 -14.10 -10.84 -4.15
N VAL A 494 -13.21 -10.77 -3.15
CA VAL A 494 -13.21 -11.73 -2.03
C VAL A 494 -14.47 -11.61 -1.18
N HIS A 495 -14.93 -10.39 -0.89
CA HIS A 495 -16.18 -10.16 -0.16
C HIS A 495 -17.39 -10.80 -0.86
N VAL A 496 -17.51 -10.64 -2.18
CA VAL A 496 -18.61 -11.24 -2.96
C VAL A 496 -18.49 -12.76 -2.96
N ALA A 497 -17.29 -13.30 -3.25
CA ALA A 497 -17.06 -14.75 -3.32
C ALA A 497 -17.41 -15.46 -2.00
N LEU A 498 -16.96 -14.95 -0.84
CA LEU A 498 -17.29 -15.55 0.47
C LEU A 498 -18.79 -15.46 0.80
N ASN A 499 -19.48 -14.41 0.35
CA ASN A 499 -20.93 -14.31 0.53
C ASN A 499 -21.71 -15.28 -0.39
N GLN A 500 -21.23 -15.54 -1.61
CA GLN A 500 -21.82 -16.56 -2.48
C GLN A 500 -21.58 -17.96 -1.92
N LEU A 501 -20.37 -18.23 -1.42
CA LEU A 501 -20.03 -19.46 -0.70
C LEU A 501 -20.97 -19.69 0.48
N ARG A 502 -21.17 -18.67 1.33
CA ARG A 502 -22.10 -18.71 2.46
C ARG A 502 -23.52 -19.10 2.01
N LYS A 503 -24.03 -18.43 0.97
CA LYS A 503 -25.38 -18.70 0.46
C LYS A 503 -25.50 -20.13 -0.07
N LEU A 504 -24.52 -20.59 -0.84
CA LEU A 504 -24.51 -21.93 -1.40
C LEU A 504 -24.50 -22.99 -0.29
N ILE A 505 -23.53 -22.91 0.63
CA ILE A 505 -23.39 -23.88 1.72
C ILE A 505 -24.65 -23.92 2.57
N ASN A 506 -25.18 -22.77 2.99
CA ASN A 506 -26.38 -22.75 3.82
C ASN A 506 -27.59 -23.38 3.10
N ARG A 507 -27.71 -23.23 1.77
CA ARG A 507 -28.77 -23.89 0.99
C ARG A 507 -28.55 -25.39 0.86
N LEU A 508 -27.31 -25.84 0.65
CA LEU A 508 -27.00 -27.27 0.61
C LEU A 508 -27.20 -27.91 1.99
N SER A 509 -26.83 -27.22 3.07
CA SER A 509 -27.06 -27.68 4.44
C SER A 509 -28.55 -27.74 4.81
N GLU A 510 -29.38 -26.83 4.30
CA GLU A 510 -30.85 -26.94 4.43
C GLU A 510 -31.41 -28.19 3.74
N ARG A 511 -30.77 -28.66 2.66
CA ARG A 511 -31.24 -29.81 1.87
C ARG A 511 -30.68 -31.15 2.33
N PHE A 512 -29.40 -31.21 2.68
CA PHE A 512 -28.66 -32.44 2.96
C PHE A 512 -28.18 -32.56 4.41
N GLY A 513 -28.42 -31.54 5.25
CA GLY A 513 -27.77 -31.38 6.54
C GLY A 513 -26.33 -30.83 6.41
N PRO A 514 -25.65 -30.50 7.52
CA PRO A 514 -24.28 -30.00 7.47
C PRO A 514 -23.33 -31.02 6.83
N PRO A 515 -22.33 -30.57 6.03
CA PRO A 515 -21.38 -31.47 5.38
C PRO A 515 -20.48 -32.17 6.41
N GLY A 516 -20.31 -33.48 6.25
CA GLY A 516 -19.38 -34.27 7.06
C GLY A 516 -17.92 -34.05 6.68
N GLU A 517 -17.68 -33.78 5.39
CA GLU A 517 -16.35 -33.47 4.86
C GLU A 517 -16.42 -32.36 3.81
N ILE A 518 -15.37 -31.55 3.70
CA ILE A 518 -15.27 -30.51 2.66
C ILE A 518 -13.93 -30.61 1.93
N HIS A 519 -13.97 -30.69 0.60
CA HIS A 519 -12.81 -30.58 -0.27
C HIS A 519 -12.88 -29.24 -1.00
N VAL A 520 -11.79 -28.45 -0.95
CA VAL A 520 -11.74 -27.15 -1.63
C VAL A 520 -10.48 -27.04 -2.47
N GLU A 521 -10.63 -26.63 -3.73
CA GLU A 521 -9.51 -26.26 -4.57
C GLU A 521 -8.89 -24.97 -4.06
N LEU A 522 -7.58 -25.01 -3.78
CA LEU A 522 -6.80 -23.82 -3.45
C LEU A 522 -5.77 -23.57 -4.54
N VAL A 523 -5.46 -22.28 -4.77
CA VAL A 523 -4.28 -21.86 -5.52
C VAL A 523 -3.04 -22.15 -4.66
N ARG A 524 -2.60 -23.41 -4.65
CA ARG A 524 -1.32 -23.85 -4.08
C ARG A 524 -0.50 -24.49 -5.19
N ASP A 525 0.77 -24.08 -5.28
CA ASP A 525 1.74 -24.77 -6.12
C ASP A 525 1.93 -26.20 -5.61
N LEU A 526 2.08 -27.16 -6.52
CA LEU A 526 2.60 -28.49 -6.17
C LEU A 526 3.99 -28.35 -5.55
N LYS A 527 4.38 -29.31 -4.69
CA LYS A 527 5.71 -29.32 -4.09
C LYS A 527 6.77 -29.27 -5.18
N LYS A 528 7.56 -28.20 -5.19
CA LYS A 528 8.68 -28.02 -6.13
C LYS A 528 9.81 -28.98 -5.77
N THR A 529 10.46 -29.54 -6.79
CA THR A 529 11.65 -30.38 -6.61
C THR A 529 12.77 -29.62 -5.89
N ALA A 530 13.73 -30.31 -5.29
CA ALA A 530 14.89 -29.67 -4.65
C ALA A 530 15.61 -28.71 -5.62
N HIS A 531 15.92 -29.18 -6.83
CA HIS A 531 16.52 -28.36 -7.89
C HIS A 531 15.70 -27.10 -8.23
N ALA A 532 14.37 -27.20 -8.33
CA ALA A 532 13.52 -26.04 -8.59
C ALA A 532 13.52 -25.04 -7.42
N ARG A 533 13.55 -25.52 -6.17
CA ARG A 533 13.68 -24.66 -4.98
C ARG A 533 15.04 -23.96 -4.94
N ASP A 534 16.13 -24.67 -5.26
CA ASP A 534 17.48 -24.12 -5.29
C ASP A 534 17.64 -23.06 -6.38
N LYS A 535 17.08 -23.30 -7.57
CA LYS A 535 17.03 -22.31 -8.65
C LYS A 535 16.30 -21.03 -8.21
N ILE A 536 15.13 -21.17 -7.58
CA ILE A 536 14.36 -20.02 -7.05
C ILE A 536 15.16 -19.29 -5.96
N ALA A 537 15.81 -20.02 -5.06
CA ALA A 537 16.63 -19.42 -4.01
C ALA A 537 17.82 -18.63 -4.59
N LYS A 538 18.47 -19.17 -5.63
CA LYS A 538 19.54 -18.49 -6.36
C LYS A 538 19.04 -17.21 -7.04
N GLU A 539 17.94 -17.28 -7.77
CA GLU A 539 17.32 -16.12 -8.43
C GLU A 539 16.95 -15.03 -7.40
N ASN A 540 16.32 -15.42 -6.28
CA ASN A 540 15.98 -14.49 -5.20
C ASN A 540 17.21 -13.80 -4.59
N LYS A 541 18.33 -14.54 -4.45
CA LYS A 541 19.61 -13.98 -3.98
C LYS A 541 20.16 -12.96 -4.97
N GLU A 542 20.13 -13.26 -6.27
CA GLU A 542 20.55 -12.33 -7.32
C GLU A 542 19.69 -11.05 -7.32
N TYR A 543 18.37 -11.19 -7.16
CA TYR A 543 17.47 -10.05 -7.03
C TYR A 543 17.74 -9.21 -5.78
N ALA A 544 18.02 -9.84 -4.63
CA ALA A 544 18.34 -9.14 -3.39
C ALA A 544 19.63 -8.31 -3.54
N LYS A 545 20.69 -8.91 -4.09
CA LYS A 545 21.96 -8.22 -4.38
C LYS A 545 21.78 -7.07 -5.37
N ALA A 546 20.98 -7.28 -6.42
CA ALA A 546 20.67 -6.21 -7.37
C ALA A 546 19.92 -5.05 -6.70
N ASN A 547 18.95 -5.35 -5.83
CA ASN A 547 18.21 -4.32 -5.09
C ASN A 547 19.10 -3.54 -4.12
N GLU A 548 20.06 -4.18 -3.46
CA GLU A 548 21.01 -3.47 -2.59
C GLU A 548 21.92 -2.51 -3.38
N ARG A 549 22.42 -2.92 -4.55
CA ARG A 549 23.15 -2.01 -5.45
C ARG A 549 22.28 -0.82 -5.88
N ARG A 550 21.03 -1.08 -6.29
CA ARG A 550 20.07 -0.02 -6.66
C ARG A 550 19.79 0.92 -5.48
N ALA A 551 19.69 0.39 -4.27
CA ALA A 551 19.51 1.19 -3.07
C ALA A 551 20.74 2.04 -2.73
N GLY A 552 21.95 1.56 -3.04
CA GLY A 552 23.19 2.35 -2.98
C GLY A 552 23.14 3.53 -3.94
N LEU A 553 22.87 3.26 -5.23
CA LEU A 553 22.76 4.31 -6.25
C LEU A 553 21.69 5.35 -5.90
N PHE A 554 20.52 4.92 -5.41
CA PHE A 554 19.49 5.86 -4.96
C PHE A 554 19.99 6.78 -3.85
N ARG A 555 20.65 6.22 -2.83
CA ARG A 555 21.20 6.99 -1.70
C ARG A 555 22.23 8.01 -2.16
N GLU A 556 23.11 7.64 -3.09
CA GLU A 556 24.10 8.55 -3.69
C GLU A 556 23.42 9.73 -4.41
N LEU A 557 22.35 9.47 -5.16
CA LEU A 557 21.63 10.50 -5.92
C LEU A 557 20.68 11.34 -5.08
N ASN A 558 20.31 10.89 -3.88
CA ASN A 558 19.27 11.50 -3.05
C ASN A 558 19.77 11.81 -1.63
N ASN A 559 21.03 12.23 -1.49
CA ASN A 559 21.62 12.70 -0.22
C ASN A 559 21.44 11.72 0.95
N GLY A 560 21.67 10.43 0.71
CA GLY A 560 21.60 9.38 1.73
C GLY A 560 20.19 8.91 2.09
N GLN A 561 19.13 9.40 1.43
CA GLN A 561 17.76 8.94 1.68
C GLN A 561 17.56 7.47 1.28
N ASN A 562 16.75 6.74 2.06
CA ASN A 562 16.41 5.36 1.74
C ASN A 562 15.37 5.28 0.59
N PRO A 563 15.55 4.35 -0.36
CA PRO A 563 14.63 4.20 -1.49
C PRO A 563 13.30 3.56 -1.06
N THR A 564 12.21 3.96 -1.72
CA THR A 564 10.95 3.22 -1.72
C THR A 564 11.01 2.04 -2.70
N GLY A 565 10.03 1.14 -2.64
CA GLY A 565 9.90 0.06 -3.63
C GLY A 565 9.67 0.58 -5.05
N LEU A 566 9.09 1.79 -5.21
CA LEU A 566 8.92 2.44 -6.49
C LEU A 566 10.25 2.96 -7.03
N ASP A 567 11.10 3.54 -6.18
CA ASP A 567 12.42 4.03 -6.57
C ASP A 567 13.32 2.90 -7.06
N LEU A 568 13.33 1.78 -6.34
CA LEU A 568 14.04 0.57 -6.80
C LEU A 568 13.49 0.05 -8.13
N LYS A 569 12.17 0.16 -8.35
CA LYS A 569 11.53 -0.21 -9.62
C LYS A 569 11.96 0.72 -10.76
N LYS A 570 12.06 2.04 -10.54
CA LYS A 570 12.56 3.00 -11.54
C LYS A 570 13.96 2.64 -12.00
N ILE A 571 14.88 2.43 -11.05
CA ILE A 571 16.27 2.06 -11.36
C ILE A 571 16.32 0.71 -12.09
N ARG A 572 15.52 -0.28 -11.66
CA ARG A 572 15.43 -1.58 -12.35
C ARG A 572 14.99 -1.41 -13.80
N LEU A 573 13.92 -0.67 -14.06
CA LEU A 573 13.41 -0.45 -15.41
C LEU A 573 14.39 0.34 -16.27
N TRP A 574 15.15 1.26 -15.67
CA TRP A 574 16.22 1.99 -16.32
C TRP A 574 17.40 1.09 -16.71
N GLU A 575 17.82 0.17 -15.83
CA GLU A 575 18.84 -0.85 -16.15
C GLU A 575 18.40 -1.77 -17.29
N GLU A 576 17.10 -1.99 -17.48
CA GLU A 576 16.55 -2.80 -18.58
C GLU A 576 16.63 -2.10 -19.96
N LEU A 577 16.93 -0.79 -20.01
CA LEU A 577 17.06 -0.04 -21.27
C LEU A 577 18.41 -0.27 -21.97
N GLY A 578 19.44 -0.73 -21.25
CA GLY A 578 20.79 -0.87 -21.79
C GLY A 578 21.80 -1.33 -20.75
N THR A 579 22.87 -1.99 -21.20
CA THR A 579 23.92 -2.55 -20.33
C THR A 579 24.76 -1.47 -19.67
N ASP A 580 25.06 -0.39 -20.39
CA ASP A 580 25.84 0.75 -19.92
C ASP A 580 24.94 1.99 -19.70
N GLN A 581 25.36 2.93 -18.84
CA GLN A 581 24.59 4.15 -18.60
C GLN A 581 24.42 4.99 -19.86
N LEU A 582 25.43 5.05 -20.72
CA LEU A 582 25.41 5.83 -21.97
C LEU A 582 24.49 5.21 -23.03
N THR A 583 24.14 3.93 -22.88
CA THR A 583 23.27 3.19 -23.82
C THR A 583 21.82 3.06 -23.33
N ARG A 584 21.47 3.66 -22.19
CA ARG A 584 20.10 3.65 -21.64
C ARG A 584 19.25 4.73 -22.28
N HIS A 585 18.81 4.45 -23.51
CA HIS A 585 17.97 5.34 -24.28
C HIS A 585 16.49 5.14 -23.96
N CYS A 586 15.73 6.24 -23.95
CA CYS A 586 14.28 6.20 -23.97
C CYS A 586 13.81 5.34 -25.16
N PRO A 587 12.96 4.31 -24.94
CA PRO A 587 12.50 3.43 -26.02
C PRO A 587 11.84 4.20 -27.16
N PHE A 588 11.09 5.25 -26.81
CA PHE A 588 10.35 6.07 -27.77
C PHE A 588 11.24 7.16 -28.38
N SER A 589 11.84 8.02 -27.56
CA SER A 589 12.50 9.24 -28.05
C SER A 589 13.98 9.10 -28.43
N GLY A 590 14.62 7.98 -28.11
CA GLY A 590 16.06 7.79 -28.32
C GLY A 590 16.98 8.63 -27.42
N LYS A 591 16.46 9.69 -26.77
CA LYS A 591 17.20 10.47 -25.76
C LYS A 591 17.76 9.57 -24.66
N VAL A 592 19.03 9.78 -24.29
CA VAL A 592 19.66 9.10 -23.15
C VAL A 592 18.92 9.50 -21.87
N ILE A 593 18.62 8.51 -21.02
CA ILE A 593 18.05 8.72 -19.70
C ILE A 593 19.18 8.52 -18.70
N SER A 594 19.60 9.57 -17.99
CA SER A 594 20.56 9.45 -16.89
C SER A 594 19.87 8.97 -15.62
N ALA A 595 20.64 8.50 -14.63
CA ALA A 595 20.08 8.08 -13.35
C ALA A 595 19.38 9.23 -12.61
N THR A 596 19.90 10.46 -12.71
CA THR A 596 19.32 11.66 -12.11
C THR A 596 17.94 11.98 -12.67
N MET A 597 17.72 11.74 -13.98
CA MET A 597 16.44 12.00 -14.64
C MET A 597 15.28 11.18 -14.07
N LEU A 598 15.57 10.03 -13.44
CA LEU A 598 14.56 9.18 -12.79
C LEU A 598 13.89 9.87 -11.60
N PHE A 599 14.58 10.84 -10.99
CA PHE A 599 14.20 11.45 -9.71
C PHE A 599 13.92 12.95 -9.81
N ASN A 600 14.31 13.62 -10.91
CA ASN A 600 14.01 15.05 -11.14
C ASN A 600 12.73 15.30 -11.96
N GLY A 601 12.05 14.25 -12.42
CA GLY A 601 10.79 14.33 -13.17
C GLY A 601 10.93 14.47 -14.69
N GLU A 602 12.14 14.39 -15.24
CA GLU A 602 12.35 14.35 -16.70
C GLU A 602 12.04 12.97 -17.31
N ALA A 603 12.21 11.90 -16.52
CA ALA A 603 11.82 10.55 -16.88
C ALA A 603 10.79 9.98 -15.89
N GLU A 604 9.85 9.20 -16.42
CA GLU A 604 8.75 8.63 -15.66
C GLU A 604 8.56 7.16 -16.03
N ILE A 605 7.97 6.38 -15.10
CA ILE A 605 7.52 5.02 -15.44
C ILE A 605 6.35 5.16 -16.41
N GLU A 606 6.42 4.42 -17.51
CA GLU A 606 5.39 4.40 -18.54
C GLU A 606 4.84 2.98 -18.74
N HIS A 607 3.52 2.88 -18.93
CA HIS A 607 2.86 1.65 -19.34
C HIS A 607 2.95 1.49 -20.87
N ILE A 608 3.70 0.48 -21.34
CA ILE A 608 3.90 0.22 -22.78
C ILE A 608 2.54 0.05 -23.46
N LEU A 609 1.71 -0.88 -22.98
CA LEU A 609 0.29 -0.92 -23.34
C LEU A 609 -0.52 -0.08 -22.35
N PRO A 610 -1.51 0.71 -22.81
CA PRO A 610 -2.25 1.61 -21.93
C PRO A 610 -2.85 0.91 -20.71
N PHE A 611 -2.55 1.40 -19.51
CA PHE A 611 -3.08 0.83 -18.27
C PHE A 611 -4.61 0.87 -18.26
N SER A 612 -5.23 1.94 -18.75
CA SER A 612 -6.69 2.07 -18.76
C SER A 612 -7.39 1.01 -19.64
N LYS A 613 -6.67 0.43 -20.62
CA LYS A 613 -7.15 -0.63 -21.52
C LYS A 613 -6.81 -2.02 -20.99
N THR A 614 -5.61 -2.19 -20.44
CA THR A 614 -5.08 -3.52 -20.06
C THR A 614 -5.21 -3.88 -18.58
N LEU A 615 -5.28 -2.87 -17.70
CA LEU A 615 -5.06 -2.97 -16.25
C LEU A 615 -3.77 -3.71 -15.85
N ASP A 616 -2.82 -3.87 -16.77
CA ASP A 616 -1.57 -4.58 -16.55
C ASP A 616 -0.54 -3.62 -15.95
N ASN A 617 -0.42 -3.67 -14.62
CA ASN A 617 0.63 -2.97 -13.87
C ASN A 617 1.85 -3.88 -13.59
N GLY A 618 1.94 -5.02 -14.28
CA GLY A 618 3.07 -5.93 -14.17
C GLY A 618 4.33 -5.32 -14.78
N THR A 619 5.49 -5.68 -14.24
CA THR A 619 6.79 -5.14 -14.71
C THR A 619 7.03 -5.37 -16.22
N ALA A 620 6.42 -6.40 -16.82
CA ALA A 620 6.47 -6.67 -18.26
C ALA A 620 5.80 -5.58 -19.11
N ASN A 621 4.82 -4.86 -18.57
CA ASN A 621 4.14 -3.76 -19.24
C ASN A 621 4.71 -2.38 -18.85
N LEU A 622 5.69 -2.32 -17.95
CA LEU A 622 6.27 -1.06 -17.51
C LEU A 622 7.61 -0.82 -18.21
N THR A 623 7.94 0.44 -18.49
CA THR A 623 9.26 0.88 -18.90
C THR A 623 9.56 2.24 -18.29
N VAL A 624 10.75 2.80 -18.51
CA VAL A 624 11.04 4.21 -18.21
C VAL A 624 11.15 4.96 -19.54
N ALA A 625 10.49 6.10 -19.62
CA ALA A 625 10.48 6.96 -20.78
C ALA A 625 10.65 8.43 -20.40
N THR A 626 11.10 9.25 -21.33
CA THR A 626 11.08 10.71 -21.16
C THR A 626 9.64 11.19 -21.01
N ARG A 627 9.43 12.19 -20.16
CA ARG A 627 8.10 12.76 -19.88
C ARG A 627 7.39 13.24 -21.15
N GLN A 628 8.16 13.81 -22.08
CA GLN A 628 7.66 14.22 -23.40
C GLN A 628 7.09 13.02 -24.18
N ALA A 629 7.86 11.94 -24.33
CA ALA A 629 7.42 10.77 -25.07
C ALA A 629 6.19 10.11 -24.45
N ASN A 630 6.16 10.01 -23.12
CA ASN A 630 5.01 9.48 -22.40
C ASN A 630 3.74 10.30 -22.69
N ARG A 631 3.81 11.63 -22.61
CA ARG A 631 2.68 12.52 -22.91
C ARG A 631 2.19 12.39 -24.36
N LEU A 632 3.11 12.28 -25.32
CA LEU A 632 2.75 12.09 -26.72
C LEU A 632 2.06 10.75 -26.94
N LYS A 633 2.59 9.67 -26.34
CA LYS A 633 1.96 8.34 -26.42
C LYS A 633 0.55 8.36 -25.85
N SER A 634 0.37 8.93 -24.65
CA SER A 634 -0.92 9.04 -23.98
C SER A 634 -1.60 7.66 -23.87
N ASN A 635 -2.92 7.59 -24.02
CA ASN A 635 -3.71 6.37 -23.88
C ASN A 635 -3.67 5.42 -25.11
N ARG A 636 -2.55 5.41 -25.85
CA ARG A 636 -2.33 4.62 -27.07
C ARG A 636 -1.20 3.59 -26.89
N THR A 637 -1.21 2.54 -27.71
CA THR A 637 -0.07 1.61 -27.84
C THR A 637 1.11 2.33 -28.50
N PRO A 638 2.35 1.80 -28.41
CA PRO A 638 3.49 2.41 -29.10
C PRO A 638 3.27 2.51 -30.61
N TYR A 639 2.68 1.46 -31.22
CA TYR A 639 2.37 1.43 -32.64
C TYR A 639 1.31 2.48 -33.01
N GLU A 640 0.18 2.52 -32.30
CA GLU A 640 -0.88 3.53 -32.50
C GLU A 640 -0.37 4.98 -32.34
N ALA A 641 0.60 5.19 -31.44
CA ALA A 641 1.12 6.52 -31.16
C ALA A 641 2.13 7.02 -32.19
N PHE A 642 2.96 6.13 -32.73
CA PHE A 642 4.18 6.53 -33.44
C PHE A 642 4.36 5.92 -34.83
N ALA A 643 3.62 4.87 -35.21
CA ALA A 643 3.81 4.21 -36.52
C ALA A 643 3.57 5.13 -37.73
N GLY A 644 2.72 6.16 -37.58
CA GLY A 644 2.45 7.16 -38.62
C GLY A 644 3.48 8.30 -38.68
N ASP A 645 4.53 8.28 -37.86
CA ASP A 645 5.60 9.30 -37.80
C ASP A 645 5.12 10.75 -37.64
N HIS A 646 3.91 10.97 -37.11
CA HIS A 646 3.33 12.30 -36.85
C HIS A 646 4.13 13.13 -35.82
N HIS A 647 5.11 12.53 -35.16
CA HIS A 647 5.96 13.12 -34.12
C HIS A 647 7.46 12.99 -34.46
N ALA A 648 7.79 12.78 -35.74
CA ALA A 648 9.18 12.67 -36.20
C ALA A 648 9.99 13.95 -35.95
N ASP A 649 9.35 15.12 -36.03
CA ASP A 649 9.90 16.44 -35.66
C ASP A 649 10.40 16.50 -34.20
N GLN A 650 9.81 15.67 -33.33
CA GLN A 650 10.17 15.55 -31.92
C GLN A 650 11.06 14.32 -31.63
N GLY A 651 11.57 13.67 -32.68
CA GLY A 651 12.47 12.52 -32.61
C GLY A 651 11.78 11.16 -32.36
N MET A 652 10.46 11.09 -32.52
CA MET A 652 9.69 9.83 -32.36
C MET A 652 9.47 9.16 -33.73
N ILE A 653 10.53 8.57 -34.26
CA ILE A 653 10.51 7.89 -35.56
C ILE A 653 10.30 6.39 -35.34
N TRP A 654 9.25 5.83 -35.93
CA TRP A 654 8.83 4.44 -35.70
C TRP A 654 9.93 3.42 -35.94
N ARG A 655 10.66 3.55 -37.06
CA ARG A 655 11.76 2.65 -37.42
C ARG A 655 12.79 2.54 -36.28
N ASP A 656 13.15 3.68 -35.70
CA ASP A 656 14.17 3.72 -34.66
C ASP A 656 13.60 3.25 -33.30
N ILE A 657 12.31 3.49 -33.05
CA ILE A 657 11.58 2.93 -31.89
C ILE A 657 11.57 1.40 -31.96
N ALA A 658 11.20 0.84 -33.11
CA ALA A 658 11.16 -0.60 -33.34
C ALA A 658 12.55 -1.22 -33.14
N GLU A 659 13.61 -0.55 -33.59
CA GLU A 659 14.98 -1.03 -33.37
C GLU A 659 15.36 -1.02 -31.88
N ARG A 660 15.10 0.09 -31.16
CA ARG A 660 15.34 0.16 -29.71
C ARG A 660 14.53 -0.87 -28.93
N ALA A 661 13.29 -1.14 -29.34
CA ALA A 661 12.43 -2.12 -28.70
C ALA A 661 13.02 -3.54 -28.72
N LYS A 662 13.84 -3.90 -29.72
CA LYS A 662 14.56 -5.18 -29.77
C LYS A 662 15.55 -5.36 -28.62
N GLY A 663 16.11 -4.26 -28.11
CA GLY A 663 17.04 -4.24 -26.97
C GLY A 663 16.38 -4.54 -25.62
N LEU A 664 15.05 -4.36 -25.51
CA LEU A 664 14.32 -4.58 -24.26
C LEU A 664 14.24 -6.09 -23.88
N PRO A 665 13.89 -6.43 -22.63
CA PRO A 665 13.62 -7.80 -22.24
C PRO A 665 12.53 -8.47 -23.11
N LYS A 666 12.70 -9.76 -23.43
CA LYS A 666 11.85 -10.51 -24.39
C LYS A 666 10.35 -10.41 -24.09
N ASN A 667 9.98 -10.41 -22.80
CA ASN A 667 8.59 -10.30 -22.35
C ASN A 667 7.96 -8.90 -22.55
N LYS A 668 8.74 -7.90 -22.98
CA LYS A 668 8.27 -6.54 -23.29
C LYS A 668 8.21 -6.24 -24.79
N ARG A 669 9.06 -6.88 -25.59
CA ARG A 669 9.26 -6.54 -27.01
C ARG A 669 7.96 -6.56 -27.81
N TRP A 670 7.19 -7.64 -27.65
CA TRP A 670 5.95 -7.85 -28.39
C TRP A 670 4.88 -6.77 -28.12
N ARG A 671 5.01 -6.02 -27.03
CA ARG A 671 4.08 -4.93 -26.69
C ARG A 671 4.26 -3.68 -27.55
N PHE A 672 5.28 -3.69 -28.42
CA PHE A 672 5.48 -2.69 -29.45
C PHE A 672 4.91 -3.15 -30.81
N ASP A 673 4.49 -4.42 -30.95
CA ASP A 673 3.98 -4.91 -32.23
C ASP A 673 2.60 -4.31 -32.55
N ALA A 674 2.21 -4.32 -33.83
CA ALA A 674 0.94 -3.75 -34.28
C ALA A 674 -0.28 -4.48 -33.70
N ASP A 675 -0.14 -5.80 -33.50
CA ASP A 675 -1.15 -6.72 -32.96
C ASP A 675 -1.03 -6.90 -31.43
N ALA A 676 -0.27 -6.03 -30.74
CA ALA A 676 0.00 -6.19 -29.31
C ALA A 676 -1.27 -6.22 -28.45
N MET A 677 -2.33 -5.47 -28.81
CA MET A 677 -3.58 -5.53 -28.07
C MET A 677 -4.32 -6.86 -28.29
N ASP A 678 -4.39 -7.33 -29.53
CA ASP A 678 -5.01 -8.62 -29.87
C ASP A 678 -4.31 -9.77 -29.15
N ARG A 679 -2.97 -9.75 -29.15
CA ARG A 679 -2.15 -10.72 -28.43
C ARG A 679 -2.38 -10.67 -26.92
N PHE A 680 -2.48 -9.47 -26.33
CA PHE A 680 -2.75 -9.32 -24.90
C PHE A 680 -4.12 -9.89 -24.49
N GLU A 681 -5.13 -9.73 -25.34
CA GLU A 681 -6.47 -10.30 -25.13
C GLU A 681 -6.46 -11.82 -25.23
N GLN A 682 -5.79 -12.38 -26.24
CA GLN A 682 -5.68 -13.83 -26.46
C GLN A 682 -4.87 -14.54 -25.37
N GLU A 683 -3.75 -13.94 -24.93
CA GLU A 683 -2.88 -14.51 -23.88
C GLU A 683 -3.44 -14.30 -22.45
N GLY A 684 -4.63 -13.71 -22.32
CA GLY A 684 -5.36 -13.64 -21.06
C GLY A 684 -4.76 -12.67 -20.05
N GLY A 685 -4.45 -11.43 -20.47
CA GLY A 685 -3.96 -10.35 -19.58
C GLY A 685 -4.77 -10.13 -18.29
N PHE A 686 -6.02 -10.58 -18.25
CA PHE A 686 -6.91 -10.62 -17.07
C PHE A 686 -6.45 -11.56 -15.94
N ILE A 687 -5.69 -12.61 -16.27
CA ILE A 687 -5.41 -13.77 -15.41
C ILE A 687 -4.49 -13.39 -14.24
N ALA A 688 -3.48 -12.55 -14.44
CA ALA A 688 -2.47 -12.26 -13.40
C ALA A 688 -3.06 -11.65 -12.13
N ARG A 689 -4.11 -10.82 -12.24
CA ARG A 689 -4.78 -10.19 -11.09
C ARG A 689 -5.81 -11.11 -10.44
N GLN A 690 -6.57 -11.87 -11.24
CA GLN A 690 -7.44 -12.93 -10.74
C GLN A 690 -6.67 -13.98 -9.94
N LEU A 691 -5.43 -14.31 -10.33
CA LEU A 691 -4.58 -15.25 -9.58
C LEU A 691 -4.31 -14.76 -8.15
N THR A 692 -4.04 -13.46 -7.96
CA THR A 692 -3.83 -12.88 -6.63
C THR A 692 -5.10 -12.95 -5.78
N ASP A 693 -6.24 -12.61 -6.38
CA ASP A 693 -7.54 -12.66 -5.69
C ASP A 693 -7.95 -14.10 -5.35
N ASN A 694 -7.76 -15.05 -6.27
CA ASN A 694 -8.00 -16.47 -6.06
C ASN A 694 -7.11 -17.04 -4.95
N ALA A 695 -5.83 -16.64 -4.89
CA ALA A 695 -4.93 -17.01 -3.79
C ALA A 695 -5.41 -16.46 -2.44
N TYR A 696 -5.95 -15.24 -2.41
CA TYR A 696 -6.49 -14.67 -1.18
C TYR A 696 -7.79 -15.35 -0.74
N ILE A 697 -8.73 -15.56 -1.68
CA ILE A 697 -9.95 -16.36 -1.48
C ILE A 697 -9.57 -17.72 -0.90
N SER A 698 -8.64 -18.41 -1.54
CA SER A 698 -8.14 -19.72 -1.12
C SER A 698 -7.69 -19.74 0.35
N LYS A 699 -6.89 -18.75 0.77
CA LYS A 699 -6.36 -18.67 2.13
C LYS A 699 -7.46 -18.47 3.18
N ILE A 700 -8.45 -17.64 2.88
CA ILE A 700 -9.54 -17.31 3.83
C ILE A 700 -10.60 -18.40 3.88
N THR A 701 -10.95 -19.01 2.75
CA THR A 701 -12.03 -20.00 2.66
C THR A 701 -11.86 -21.13 3.65
N LYS A 702 -10.66 -21.71 3.79
CA LYS A 702 -10.44 -22.80 4.77
C LYS A 702 -10.78 -22.37 6.21
N ARG A 703 -10.33 -21.19 6.64
CA ARG A 703 -10.63 -20.65 7.98
C ARG A 703 -12.12 -20.36 8.16
N TYR A 704 -12.79 -19.97 7.09
CA TYR A 704 -14.22 -19.72 7.15
C TYR A 704 -15.01 -21.02 7.28
N LEU A 705 -14.67 -22.02 6.46
CA LEU A 705 -15.30 -23.33 6.44
C LEU A 705 -15.13 -24.12 7.73
N SER A 706 -14.06 -23.88 8.52
CA SER A 706 -13.89 -24.54 9.82
C SER A 706 -15.01 -24.22 10.82
N HIS A 707 -15.85 -23.22 10.53
CA HIS A 707 -17.00 -22.85 11.37
C HIS A 707 -18.25 -23.70 11.10
N ILE A 708 -18.25 -24.53 10.05
CA ILE A 708 -19.39 -25.42 9.72
C ILE A 708 -18.95 -26.89 9.53
N CYS A 709 -17.65 -27.16 9.52
CA CYS A 709 -17.09 -28.50 9.38
C CYS A 709 -15.78 -28.59 10.18
N ASP A 710 -15.49 -29.73 10.79
CA ASP A 710 -14.24 -29.96 11.50
C ASP A 710 -13.03 -29.66 10.59
N GLN A 711 -12.10 -28.84 11.06
CA GLN A 711 -10.90 -28.46 10.33
C GLN A 711 -10.09 -29.65 9.79
N ASN A 712 -10.10 -30.79 10.50
CA ASN A 712 -9.44 -32.03 10.09
C ASN A 712 -10.14 -32.73 8.92
N LYS A 713 -11.45 -32.49 8.77
CA LYS A 713 -12.31 -32.97 7.67
C LYS A 713 -12.38 -32.00 6.49
N ILE A 714 -11.61 -30.90 6.54
CA ILE A 714 -11.45 -29.97 5.42
C ILE A 714 -10.13 -30.25 4.68
N ALA A 715 -10.23 -30.84 3.49
CA ALA A 715 -9.11 -31.07 2.59
C ALA A 715 -8.93 -29.90 1.61
N THR A 716 -7.67 -29.57 1.31
CA THR A 716 -7.33 -28.53 0.35
C THR A 716 -6.57 -29.17 -0.81
N ILE A 717 -7.12 -29.08 -2.01
CA ILE A 717 -6.57 -29.72 -3.21
C ILE A 717 -5.83 -28.64 -4.04
N PRO A 718 -4.55 -28.84 -4.39
CA PRO A 718 -3.83 -27.92 -5.28
C PRO A 718 -4.43 -27.93 -6.69
N GLY A 719 -4.69 -26.78 -7.30
CA GLY A 719 -5.28 -26.73 -8.64
C GLY A 719 -4.43 -27.40 -9.74
N GLY A 720 -3.10 -27.47 -9.56
CA GLY A 720 -2.23 -28.26 -10.43
C GLY A 720 -2.55 -29.77 -10.38
N LEU A 721 -2.95 -30.29 -9.22
CA LEU A 721 -3.40 -31.68 -9.09
C LEU A 721 -4.78 -31.86 -9.72
N THR A 722 -5.72 -30.95 -9.48
CA THR A 722 -7.03 -30.97 -10.14
C THR A 722 -6.87 -31.05 -11.66
N ALA A 723 -6.00 -30.22 -12.24
CA ALA A 723 -5.72 -30.25 -13.68
C ALA A 723 -5.10 -31.57 -14.14
N MET A 724 -4.19 -32.15 -13.36
CA MET A 724 -3.57 -33.44 -13.65
C MET A 724 -4.59 -34.59 -13.62
N MET A 725 -5.40 -34.67 -12.57
CA MET A 725 -6.43 -35.71 -12.39
C MET A 725 -7.51 -35.59 -13.46
N ARG A 726 -7.99 -34.37 -13.75
CA ARG A 726 -8.96 -34.10 -14.83
C ARG A 726 -8.45 -34.60 -16.19
N GLY A 727 -7.16 -34.41 -16.49
CA GLY A 727 -6.54 -34.94 -17.70
C GLY A 727 -6.41 -36.46 -17.70
N LYS A 728 -6.00 -37.06 -16.58
CA LYS A 728 -5.87 -38.53 -16.44
C LYS A 728 -7.21 -39.26 -16.48
N TRP A 729 -8.28 -38.63 -16.04
CA TRP A 729 -9.64 -39.15 -16.10
C TRP A 729 -10.36 -38.80 -17.41
N HIS A 730 -9.64 -38.24 -18.40
CA HIS A 730 -10.18 -37.88 -19.71
C HIS A 730 -11.40 -36.94 -19.64
N LEU A 731 -11.45 -36.08 -18.61
CA LEU A 731 -12.56 -35.16 -18.38
C LEU A 731 -12.39 -33.80 -19.09
N ASN A 732 -11.22 -33.53 -19.70
CA ASN A 732 -10.99 -32.27 -20.43
C ASN A 732 -11.88 -32.16 -21.69
N SER A 733 -12.16 -33.29 -22.36
CA SER A 733 -12.96 -33.34 -23.59
C SER A 733 -14.47 -33.44 -23.35
N LEU A 734 -14.95 -33.33 -22.10
CA LEU A 734 -16.39 -33.40 -21.80
C LEU A 734 -17.17 -32.21 -22.35
N LEU A 735 -16.53 -31.04 -22.50
CA LEU A 735 -17.17 -29.79 -22.92
C LEU A 735 -16.64 -29.26 -24.26
N GLY A 736 -15.71 -29.96 -24.91
CA GLY A 736 -15.14 -29.54 -26.19
C GLY A 736 -14.41 -30.68 -26.93
N ASP A 737 -14.16 -30.47 -28.22
CA ASP A 737 -13.62 -31.50 -29.13
C ASP A 737 -12.10 -31.72 -29.01
N HIS A 738 -11.47 -31.13 -27.99
CA HIS A 738 -10.03 -31.16 -27.78
C HIS A 738 -9.70 -31.60 -26.36
N ASN A 739 -8.50 -32.16 -26.14
CA ASN A 739 -8.06 -32.61 -24.81
C ASN A 739 -7.55 -31.45 -23.91
N TYR A 740 -7.99 -30.23 -24.17
CA TYR A 740 -7.69 -29.03 -23.39
C TYR A 740 -8.93 -28.55 -22.65
N LYS A 741 -8.72 -27.88 -21.51
CA LYS A 741 -9.82 -27.32 -20.71
C LYS A 741 -10.54 -26.23 -21.52
N GLU A 742 -11.80 -26.49 -21.88
CA GLU A 742 -12.68 -25.48 -22.47
C GLU A 742 -13.01 -24.39 -21.43
N ARG A 743 -12.70 -23.13 -21.75
CA ARG A 743 -12.85 -22.00 -20.82
C ARG A 743 -14.05 -21.12 -21.16
N ASN A 744 -14.63 -21.29 -22.34
CA ASN A 744 -15.79 -20.53 -22.80
C ASN A 744 -17.12 -21.05 -22.22
N ASP A 745 -17.11 -22.26 -21.64
CA ASP A 745 -18.27 -22.86 -20.98
C ASP A 745 -18.08 -22.93 -19.46
N HIS A 746 -18.93 -22.24 -18.71
CA HIS A 746 -18.87 -22.18 -17.24
C HIS A 746 -19.05 -23.52 -16.53
N ARG A 747 -19.62 -24.54 -17.18
CA ARG A 747 -19.81 -25.89 -16.60
C ARG A 747 -18.49 -26.55 -16.21
N HIS A 748 -17.35 -26.11 -16.77
CA HIS A 748 -16.04 -26.62 -16.40
C HIS A 748 -15.73 -26.48 -14.89
N HIS A 749 -16.32 -25.49 -14.20
CA HIS A 749 -16.15 -25.33 -12.75
C HIS A 749 -16.81 -26.47 -11.95
N ALA A 750 -17.95 -27.01 -12.43
CA ALA A 750 -18.56 -28.19 -11.80
C ALA A 750 -17.72 -29.45 -12.02
N ILE A 751 -17.08 -29.58 -13.18
CA ILE A 751 -16.12 -30.66 -13.46
C ILE A 751 -14.92 -30.54 -12.52
N ASP A 752 -14.39 -29.34 -12.30
CA ASP A 752 -13.27 -29.11 -11.40
C ASP A 752 -13.66 -29.45 -9.95
N ALA A 753 -14.83 -29.00 -9.48
CA ALA A 753 -15.34 -29.38 -8.17
C ALA A 753 -15.58 -30.90 -8.05
N PHE A 754 -16.07 -31.55 -9.09
CA PHE A 754 -16.21 -33.01 -9.13
C PHE A 754 -14.85 -33.70 -8.94
N VAL A 755 -13.83 -33.24 -9.69
CA VAL A 755 -12.46 -33.79 -9.57
C VAL A 755 -11.90 -33.59 -8.18
N VAL A 756 -12.09 -32.40 -7.60
CA VAL A 756 -11.67 -32.04 -6.23
C VAL A 756 -12.32 -32.96 -5.20
N GLY A 757 -13.59 -33.31 -5.36
CA GLY A 757 -14.32 -34.17 -4.43
C GLY A 757 -13.87 -35.63 -4.43
N LEU A 758 -13.45 -36.12 -5.59
CA LEU A 758 -12.90 -37.47 -5.77
C LEU A 758 -11.41 -37.57 -5.46
N THR A 759 -10.71 -36.44 -5.39
CA THR A 759 -9.28 -36.42 -5.05
C THR A 759 -9.11 -36.51 -3.53
N ASP A 760 -8.54 -37.62 -3.04
CA ASP A 760 -8.25 -37.82 -1.63
C ASP A 760 -6.77 -37.52 -1.26
N ARG A 761 -6.44 -37.60 0.03
CA ARG A 761 -5.05 -37.45 0.50
C ARG A 761 -4.16 -38.67 0.21
N GLY A 762 -4.74 -39.84 -0.07
CA GLY A 762 -4.01 -41.05 -0.45
C GLY A 762 -3.37 -40.90 -1.83
N MET A 763 -4.10 -40.28 -2.76
CA MET A 763 -3.64 -39.92 -4.11
C MET A 763 -2.58 -38.80 -4.13
N LEU A 764 -2.32 -38.14 -2.99
CA LEU A 764 -1.26 -37.15 -2.81
C LEU A 764 0.09 -37.77 -2.39
N LYS A 765 0.12 -39.06 -1.99
CA LYS A 765 1.36 -39.81 -1.71
C LYS A 765 1.92 -40.36 -3.00
#